data_AF-A0A9Q9EXC2-F1
#
_entry.id   AF-A0A9Q9EXC2-F1
#
_cell.length_a   1.000
_cell.length_b   1.000
_cell.length_c   1.000
_cell.angle_alpha   90.00
_cell.angle_beta   90.00
_cell.angle_gamma   90.00
#
_symmetry.space_group_name_H-M   'P 1'
#
loop_
_entity.id
_entity.type
_entity.pdbx_description
1 polymer ?
#
loop_
_entity_poly.entity_id
_entity_poly.type
_entity_poly.pdbx_seq_one_letter_code
_entity_poly.pdbx_strand_id
1 'polypeptide(L)'
;MKKLLKILTTIAVVLTAALFFAGCKQFLEDPEEFLGYWSSEVVPIDFSINKPYQMSNDGALCIPSAHDVTLKIKLRNPRNFTLVIPTSSANAGKVIYFPGLSPQPTYGTDYTLNLTANDTLQLTYTQAFLQAHEWSNGGIGPEITFISTDGRKFGKKFSLNIEANTPPPEIGDITIAKTKTGGMYVLHFKADNMTALLGSALLHKDIAYLNVQKEGGTERKISISALASQFDTSHGGHVLLQSTDVDPLIDTIPSGNWELYVKTATGLTESTLPTKYTVRLIDEKGLSSVPKEAKTLGSIPDISDNTKAWKNLKQAVADAQEGGVITVMGNVKATNAPNNNGAINVTKSLTIKGKIGTTLDANSNHTGSPPPGAPSISHRIFTVTGDNTELTLENLTLKNGKTNTSIYEYGGAIYAVRIKTLMLKNCVIEDCIAYGGGGIYLNGGVEAVLERCTITGCQTTRAGGGAIYAGDSPGKQPVVRIKGGLIKNNTGYISGGAINISRGSLYIEKYENDNARIENNTVIASGGGGNGGGGISYYWDADKPGKLTIENAEITNCNIEYNSSGDKNAHGAGIHVYGKGEVSLSNVTLSQCGFTDEPPGGGFDQKHGGGIYLRKVSTATIEDCTIENSTTANEGGGIYAEDSNLTIENTKIKGNRVEEKGGGLYVLAAYADVNLTIKGTTKFDDNNVNLTYGDRWGGGIYMKGNSAKSVTAVMTGGEFVSNGANDGGGIYIDSYAKFTMRGGSLNHNTALTGSGGKGCAVYINNNGTFIWDGGTITGHTLNHVIEGNGTFTNNSGNTES
;
A
#
# COMPACT_ATOMS: atom_id res chain seq x y z
N MET A 1 2.92 -77.34 90.65
CA MET A 1 1.94 -76.61 89.82
C MET A 1 2.32 -75.16 89.50
N LYS A 2 2.75 -74.30 90.46
CA LYS A 2 3.01 -72.85 90.18
C LYS A 2 4.10 -72.52 89.13
N LYS A 3 5.16 -73.32 88.99
CA LYS A 3 6.22 -73.08 87.97
C LYS A 3 5.75 -73.38 86.53
N LEU A 4 4.95 -74.43 86.34
CA LEU A 4 4.42 -74.82 85.03
C LEU A 4 3.41 -73.78 84.52
N LEU A 5 2.57 -73.24 85.42
CA LEU A 5 1.60 -72.20 85.10
C LEU A 5 2.26 -70.89 84.65
N LYS A 6 3.40 -70.51 85.25
CA LYS A 6 4.19 -69.34 84.84
C LYS A 6 4.79 -69.50 83.44
N ILE A 7 5.32 -70.68 83.11
CA ILE A 7 5.92 -70.90 81.77
C ILE A 7 4.83 -70.90 80.69
N LEU A 8 3.69 -71.55 80.94
CA LEU A 8 2.55 -71.56 80.03
C LEU A 8 1.92 -70.18 79.84
N THR A 9 1.84 -69.35 80.90
CA THR A 9 1.36 -67.96 80.79
C THR A 9 2.35 -67.07 80.03
N THR A 10 3.66 -67.21 80.24
CA THR A 10 4.66 -66.45 79.46
C THR A 10 4.65 -66.85 77.97
N ILE A 11 4.56 -68.14 77.65
CA ILE A 11 4.46 -68.61 76.26
C ILE A 11 3.15 -68.13 75.62
N ALA A 12 2.03 -68.20 76.33
CA ALA A 12 0.75 -67.69 75.84
C ALA A 12 0.78 -66.17 75.61
N VAL A 13 1.43 -65.38 76.48
CA VAL A 13 1.61 -63.93 76.34
C VAL A 13 2.54 -63.58 75.16
N VAL A 14 3.61 -64.36 74.95
CA VAL A 14 4.53 -64.14 73.81
C VAL A 14 3.87 -64.53 72.48
N LEU A 15 3.11 -65.64 72.44
CA LEU A 15 2.35 -66.03 71.26
C LEU A 15 1.18 -65.07 70.98
N THR A 16 0.46 -64.61 72.00
CA THR A 16 -0.59 -63.59 71.82
C THR A 16 0.01 -62.25 71.40
N ALA A 17 1.15 -61.82 71.94
CA ALA A 17 1.85 -60.63 71.47
C ALA A 17 2.33 -60.79 70.03
N ALA A 18 2.96 -61.91 69.66
CA ALA A 18 3.40 -62.20 68.29
C ALA A 18 2.24 -62.27 67.29
N LEU A 19 1.09 -62.87 67.68
CA LEU A 19 -0.15 -62.86 66.90
C LEU A 19 -0.77 -61.44 66.83
N PHE A 20 -0.62 -60.62 67.87
CA PHE A 20 -1.06 -59.22 67.88
C PHE A 20 -0.26 -58.38 66.88
N PHE A 21 1.07 -58.59 66.81
CA PHE A 21 1.94 -57.92 65.84
C PHE A 21 1.75 -58.45 64.41
N ALA A 22 1.50 -59.75 64.23
CA ALA A 22 1.26 -60.35 62.91
C ALA A 22 -0.12 -60.03 62.30
N GLY A 23 -1.10 -59.59 63.11
CA GLY A 23 -2.43 -59.21 62.63
C GLY A 23 -2.57 -57.73 62.24
N CYS A 24 -1.60 -56.89 62.59
CA CYS A 24 -1.68 -55.44 62.41
C CYS A 24 -0.74 -54.99 61.28
N LYS A 25 -1.31 -54.55 60.15
CA LYS A 25 -0.58 -54.04 58.97
C LYS A 25 0.57 -53.09 59.30
N GLN A 26 0.41 -52.25 60.32
CA GLN A 26 1.42 -51.27 60.78
C GLN A 26 2.76 -51.88 61.23
N PHE A 27 2.83 -53.19 61.49
CA PHE A 27 4.05 -53.89 61.91
C PHE A 27 4.57 -54.89 60.85
N LEU A 28 3.91 -54.95 59.69
CA LEU A 28 4.27 -55.82 58.55
C LEU A 28 4.63 -55.02 57.29
N GLU A 29 4.08 -53.81 57.14
CA GLU A 29 4.41 -52.86 56.07
C GLU A 29 5.70 -52.08 56.43
N ASP A 30 6.43 -51.58 55.43
CA ASP A 30 7.62 -50.75 55.65
C ASP A 30 7.23 -49.52 56.51
N PRO A 31 7.89 -49.26 57.66
CA PRO A 31 7.53 -48.16 58.54
C PRO A 31 7.57 -46.78 57.86
N GLU A 32 8.50 -46.56 56.92
CA GLU A 32 8.60 -45.32 56.15
C GLU A 32 7.46 -45.20 55.13
N GLU A 33 7.05 -46.31 54.52
CA GLU A 33 5.90 -46.35 53.61
C GLU A 33 4.58 -46.14 54.36
N PHE A 34 4.40 -46.81 55.49
CA PHE A 34 3.22 -46.69 56.34
C PHE A 34 3.12 -45.26 56.90
N LEU A 35 4.15 -44.76 57.59
CA LEU A 35 4.16 -43.40 58.13
C LEU A 35 4.08 -42.35 57.01
N GLY A 36 4.72 -42.61 55.86
CA GLY A 36 4.64 -41.77 54.68
C GLY A 36 3.24 -41.70 54.08
N TYR A 37 2.49 -42.80 54.06
CA TYR A 37 1.07 -42.82 53.66
C TYR A 37 0.21 -42.05 54.66
N TRP A 38 0.40 -42.25 55.97
CA TRP A 38 -0.42 -41.61 57.00
C TRP A 38 -0.11 -40.11 57.22
N SER A 39 1.09 -39.66 56.87
CA SER A 39 1.51 -38.25 56.93
C SER A 39 1.28 -37.46 55.63
N SER A 40 0.97 -38.12 54.52
CA SER A 40 0.75 -37.44 53.24
C SER A 40 -0.57 -36.67 53.20
N GLU A 41 -0.52 -35.45 52.65
CA GLU A 41 -1.69 -34.61 52.40
C GLU A 41 -1.99 -34.46 50.91
N VAL A 42 -3.28 -34.41 50.58
CA VAL A 42 -3.77 -33.90 49.29
C VAL A 42 -4.01 -32.41 49.43
N VAL A 43 -3.32 -31.61 48.62
CA VAL A 43 -3.42 -30.15 48.67
C VAL A 43 -3.68 -29.57 47.29
N PRO A 44 -4.51 -28.52 47.16
CA PRO A 44 -4.68 -27.84 45.89
C PRO A 44 -3.46 -26.95 45.63
N ILE A 45 -2.95 -26.97 44.39
CA ILE A 45 -1.74 -26.23 44.02
C ILE A 45 -1.96 -25.22 42.91
N ASP A 46 -3.00 -25.38 42.09
CA ASP A 46 -3.31 -24.48 40.98
C ASP A 46 -4.77 -24.65 40.54
N PHE A 47 -5.30 -23.68 39.78
CA PHE A 47 -6.58 -23.81 39.12
C PHE A 47 -6.62 -23.09 37.76
N SER A 48 -7.55 -23.52 36.89
CA SER A 48 -7.84 -22.82 35.63
C SER A 48 -9.32 -22.86 35.32
N ILE A 49 -9.82 -21.80 34.68
CA ILE A 49 -11.20 -21.68 34.22
C ILE A 49 -11.18 -21.71 32.69
N ASN A 50 -12.07 -22.50 32.08
CA ASN A 50 -12.10 -22.72 30.63
C ASN A 50 -12.69 -21.55 29.82
N LYS A 51 -13.23 -20.53 30.47
CA LYS A 51 -13.81 -19.33 29.85
C LYS A 51 -13.09 -18.08 30.34
N PRO A 52 -13.05 -16.99 29.55
CA PRO A 52 -12.56 -15.70 30.02
C PRO A 52 -13.33 -15.25 31.26
N TYR A 53 -12.62 -14.68 32.23
CA TYR A 53 -13.18 -14.16 33.46
C TYR A 53 -12.50 -12.85 33.82
N GLN A 54 -13.18 -12.03 34.60
CA GLN A 54 -12.67 -10.75 35.10
C GLN A 54 -12.79 -10.70 36.62
N MET A 55 -12.08 -9.78 37.25
CA MET A 55 -12.15 -9.59 38.70
C MET A 55 -13.01 -8.37 39.00
N SER A 56 -14.01 -8.52 39.86
CA SER A 56 -14.84 -7.41 40.31
C SER A 56 -14.07 -6.48 41.25
N ASN A 57 -14.60 -5.28 41.48
CA ASN A 57 -14.06 -4.31 42.44
C ASN A 57 -13.97 -4.88 43.87
N ASP A 58 -14.81 -5.87 44.19
CA ASP A 58 -14.85 -6.55 45.49
C ASP A 58 -13.86 -7.74 45.56
N GLY A 59 -13.10 -8.00 44.49
CA GLY A 59 -12.11 -9.08 44.43
C GLY A 59 -12.67 -10.47 44.14
N ALA A 60 -13.89 -10.57 43.60
CA ALA A 60 -14.47 -11.84 43.14
C ALA A 60 -14.11 -12.13 41.67
N LEU A 61 -13.84 -13.39 41.34
CA LEU A 61 -13.69 -13.82 39.95
C LEU A 61 -15.07 -13.98 39.32
N CYS A 62 -15.39 -13.12 38.36
CA CYS A 62 -16.66 -13.12 37.65
C CYS A 62 -16.55 -13.95 36.36
N ILE A 63 -17.35 -15.02 36.30
CA ILE A 63 -17.44 -15.91 35.14
C ILE A 63 -18.72 -15.64 34.34
N PRO A 64 -18.70 -15.79 33.00
CA PRO A 64 -19.86 -15.53 32.16
C PRO A 64 -20.89 -16.67 32.25
N SER A 65 -22.17 -16.36 32.04
CA SER A 65 -23.26 -17.36 32.09
C SER A 65 -23.78 -17.84 30.75
N ALA A 66 -23.16 -17.43 29.64
CA ALA A 66 -23.63 -17.82 28.31
C ALA A 66 -23.53 -19.34 28.03
N HIS A 67 -22.66 -20.06 28.75
CA HIS A 67 -22.42 -21.49 28.59
C HIS A 67 -21.98 -22.11 29.92
N ASP A 68 -21.95 -23.44 29.99
CA ASP A 68 -21.30 -24.16 31.08
C ASP A 68 -19.84 -23.70 31.27
N VAL A 69 -19.46 -23.51 32.53
CA VAL A 69 -18.10 -23.09 32.93
C VAL A 69 -17.46 -24.19 33.75
N THR A 70 -16.24 -24.54 33.38
CA THR A 70 -15.45 -25.58 34.03
C THR A 70 -14.24 -24.98 34.73
N LEU A 71 -14.15 -25.24 36.03
CA LEU A 71 -13.00 -25.00 36.88
C LEU A 71 -12.21 -26.32 37.04
N LYS A 72 -10.97 -26.33 36.57
CA LYS A 72 -10.02 -27.42 36.81
C LYS A 72 -9.13 -27.06 37.99
N ILE A 73 -9.06 -27.94 38.98
CA ILE A 73 -8.28 -27.76 40.21
C ILE A 73 -7.20 -28.82 40.20
N LYS A 74 -5.95 -28.38 40.16
CA LYS A 74 -4.78 -29.26 40.22
C LYS A 74 -4.43 -29.53 41.67
N LEU A 75 -4.21 -30.79 41.98
CA LEU A 75 -3.89 -31.29 43.30
C LEU A 75 -2.47 -31.85 43.32
N ARG A 76 -1.77 -31.65 44.41
CA ARG A 76 -0.60 -32.47 44.75
C ARG A 76 -1.11 -33.67 45.55
N ASN A 77 -1.10 -34.83 44.91
CA ASN A 77 -1.54 -36.11 45.49
C ASN A 77 -0.37 -37.13 45.50
N PRO A 78 0.59 -37.00 46.44
CA PRO A 78 1.87 -37.71 46.37
C PRO A 78 1.76 -39.23 46.57
N ARG A 79 0.64 -39.71 47.12
CA ARG A 79 0.36 -41.14 47.34
C ARG A 79 -0.81 -41.66 46.50
N ASN A 80 -1.24 -40.89 45.50
CA ASN A 80 -2.30 -41.29 44.57
C ASN A 80 -3.61 -41.72 45.27
N PHE A 81 -3.97 -41.03 46.37
CA PHE A 81 -5.18 -41.30 47.13
C PHE A 81 -6.40 -41.23 46.22
N THR A 82 -7.28 -42.24 46.29
CA THR A 82 -8.59 -42.17 45.64
C THR A 82 -9.49 -41.27 46.46
N LEU A 83 -10.00 -40.20 45.85
CA LEU A 83 -10.85 -39.22 46.52
C LEU A 83 -12.33 -39.60 46.42
N VAL A 84 -13.09 -39.27 47.47
CA VAL A 84 -14.54 -39.36 47.48
C VAL A 84 -15.09 -38.28 46.55
N ILE A 85 -15.73 -38.72 45.47
CA ILE A 85 -16.46 -37.86 44.54
C ILE A 85 -17.96 -38.04 44.80
N PRO A 86 -18.76 -36.95 44.79
CA PRO A 86 -20.20 -37.08 45.00
C PRO A 86 -20.87 -37.95 43.93
N THR A 87 -21.87 -38.72 44.33
CA THR A 87 -22.74 -39.50 43.42
C THR A 87 -24.22 -39.14 43.58
N SER A 88 -24.54 -38.27 44.54
CA SER A 88 -25.88 -37.76 44.85
C SER A 88 -25.75 -36.46 45.68
N SER A 89 -26.81 -35.64 45.73
CA SER A 89 -26.83 -34.39 46.48
C SER A 89 -26.58 -34.57 47.98
N ALA A 90 -27.06 -35.67 48.58
CA ALA A 90 -26.83 -35.99 49.99
C ALA A 90 -25.35 -36.26 50.30
N ASN A 91 -24.59 -36.83 49.35
CA ASN A 91 -23.15 -37.02 49.48
C ASN A 91 -22.37 -35.74 49.15
N ALA A 92 -22.84 -34.97 48.17
CA ALA A 92 -22.17 -33.75 47.73
C ALA A 92 -21.92 -32.75 48.86
N GLY A 93 -22.90 -32.54 49.75
CA GLY A 93 -22.76 -31.66 50.92
C GLY A 93 -21.68 -32.05 51.93
N LYS A 94 -21.07 -33.25 51.81
CA LYS A 94 -19.89 -33.65 52.61
C LYS A 94 -18.56 -33.23 51.98
N VAL A 95 -18.54 -33.04 50.66
CA VAL A 95 -17.32 -32.82 49.87
C VAL A 95 -17.21 -31.36 49.43
N ILE A 96 -18.31 -30.75 49.01
CA ILE A 96 -18.33 -29.39 48.46
C ILE A 96 -19.47 -28.60 49.11
N TYR A 97 -19.16 -27.36 49.46
CA TYR A 97 -20.07 -26.42 50.11
C TYR A 97 -19.95 -25.05 49.46
N PHE A 98 -21.06 -24.33 49.32
CA PHE A 98 -21.10 -22.99 48.70
C PHE A 98 -21.47 -21.96 49.78
N PRO A 99 -20.49 -21.36 50.48
CA PRO A 99 -20.76 -20.52 51.64
C PRO A 99 -21.60 -19.28 51.35
N GLY A 100 -21.62 -18.81 50.09
CA GLY A 100 -22.39 -17.64 49.67
C GLY A 100 -23.86 -17.90 49.34
N LEU A 101 -24.35 -19.15 49.43
CA LEU A 101 -25.68 -19.52 48.97
C LEU A 101 -26.52 -20.24 50.04
N SER A 102 -27.78 -19.83 50.15
CA SER A 102 -28.81 -20.53 50.93
C SER A 102 -30.15 -20.36 50.21
N PRO A 103 -30.73 -21.42 49.62
CA PRO A 103 -30.34 -22.83 49.69
C PRO A 103 -29.05 -23.19 48.94
N GLN A 104 -28.47 -24.35 49.24
CA GLN A 104 -27.28 -24.87 48.55
C GLN A 104 -27.62 -25.35 47.11
N PRO A 105 -26.69 -25.21 46.15
CA PRO A 105 -26.86 -25.73 44.79
C PRO A 105 -27.05 -27.26 44.75
N THR A 106 -27.81 -27.73 43.78
CA THR A 106 -28.16 -29.14 43.57
C THR A 106 -27.11 -29.84 42.70
N TYR A 107 -26.41 -30.81 43.27
CA TYR A 107 -25.46 -31.66 42.54
C TYR A 107 -26.15 -32.41 41.38
N GLY A 108 -25.54 -32.40 40.20
CA GLY A 108 -26.05 -33.02 38.98
C GLY A 108 -27.03 -32.16 38.18
N THR A 109 -27.53 -31.05 38.75
CA THR A 109 -28.39 -30.07 38.06
C THR A 109 -27.70 -28.72 37.92
N ASP A 110 -27.16 -28.20 39.02
CA ASP A 110 -26.53 -26.88 39.07
C ASP A 110 -25.02 -26.95 38.82
N TYR A 111 -24.40 -28.04 39.30
CA TYR A 111 -23.00 -28.31 39.10
C TYR A 111 -22.69 -29.82 39.12
N THR A 112 -21.55 -30.19 38.55
CA THR A 112 -20.96 -31.51 38.70
C THR A 112 -19.52 -31.38 39.19
N LEU A 113 -19.05 -32.36 39.96
CA LEU A 113 -17.67 -32.46 40.42
C LEU A 113 -17.18 -33.86 40.06
N ASN A 114 -16.14 -33.94 39.24
CA ASN A 114 -15.58 -35.19 38.75
C ASN A 114 -14.05 -35.21 38.91
N LEU A 115 -13.49 -36.41 38.99
CA LEU A 115 -12.05 -36.64 38.95
C LEU A 115 -11.67 -37.03 37.52
N THR A 116 -10.84 -36.24 36.85
CA THR A 116 -10.38 -36.54 35.47
C THR A 116 -9.03 -37.23 35.45
N ALA A 117 -8.23 -37.01 36.50
CA ALA A 117 -7.03 -37.74 36.85
C ALA A 117 -6.90 -37.72 38.38
N ASN A 118 -6.13 -38.64 38.98
CA ASN A 118 -5.99 -38.70 40.44
C ASN A 118 -5.38 -37.44 41.08
N ASP A 119 -4.88 -36.50 40.28
CA ASP A 119 -4.34 -35.22 40.68
C ASP A 119 -5.16 -34.03 40.15
N THR A 120 -6.33 -34.24 39.53
CA THR A 120 -7.09 -33.17 38.87
C THR A 120 -8.60 -33.34 39.10
N LEU A 121 -9.19 -32.35 39.77
CA LEU A 121 -10.65 -32.23 39.91
C LEU A 121 -11.23 -31.27 38.87
N GLN A 122 -12.41 -31.60 38.39
CA GLN A 122 -13.18 -30.79 37.46
C GLN A 122 -14.54 -30.45 38.06
N LEU A 123 -14.72 -29.18 38.47
CA LEU A 123 -16.01 -28.62 38.86
C LEU A 123 -16.62 -27.93 37.62
N THR A 124 -17.80 -28.35 37.20
CA THR A 124 -18.52 -27.71 36.08
C THR A 124 -19.83 -27.14 36.59
N TYR A 125 -20.03 -25.83 36.43
CA TYR A 125 -21.28 -25.14 36.66
C TYR A 125 -22.13 -25.19 35.39
N THR A 126 -23.41 -25.47 35.51
CA THR A 126 -24.32 -25.47 34.35
C THR A 126 -24.70 -24.05 33.96
N GLN A 127 -24.95 -23.83 32.68
CA GLN A 127 -25.41 -22.56 32.13
C GLN A 127 -26.62 -22.02 32.90
N ALA A 128 -27.61 -22.87 33.17
CA ALA A 128 -28.83 -22.48 33.88
C ALA A 128 -28.54 -21.98 35.31
N PHE A 129 -27.61 -22.62 36.02
CA PHE A 129 -27.20 -22.19 37.36
C PHE A 129 -26.45 -20.85 37.33
N LEU A 130 -25.55 -20.68 36.37
CA LEU A 130 -24.82 -19.42 36.19
C LEU A 130 -25.78 -18.28 35.84
N GLN A 131 -26.72 -18.53 34.93
CA GLN A 131 -27.77 -17.59 34.55
C GLN A 131 -28.68 -17.21 35.73
N ALA A 132 -29.00 -18.15 36.62
CA ALA A 132 -29.76 -17.84 37.83
C ALA A 132 -29.00 -16.90 38.79
N HIS A 133 -27.66 -16.94 38.75
CA HIS A 133 -26.79 -16.14 39.61
C HIS A 133 -26.16 -14.92 38.94
N GLU A 134 -26.60 -14.61 37.70
CA GLU A 134 -26.10 -13.51 36.90
C GLU A 134 -26.23 -12.15 37.62
N TRP A 135 -25.43 -11.17 37.20
CA TRP A 135 -25.32 -9.85 37.83
C TRP A 135 -24.72 -9.91 39.24
N SER A 136 -23.90 -10.93 39.52
CA SER A 136 -23.31 -11.17 40.83
C SER A 136 -24.35 -11.25 41.96
N ASN A 137 -25.52 -11.84 41.68
CA ASN A 137 -26.64 -11.85 42.63
C ASN A 137 -26.49 -12.90 43.76
N GLY A 138 -25.37 -13.63 43.77
CA GLY A 138 -24.98 -14.55 44.84
C GLY A 138 -23.54 -15.05 44.67
N GLY A 139 -22.85 -15.30 45.78
CA GLY A 139 -21.48 -15.84 45.77
C GLY A 139 -21.49 -17.34 45.47
N ILE A 140 -21.15 -17.73 44.25
CA ILE A 140 -21.14 -19.13 43.78
C ILE A 140 -19.80 -19.85 44.02
N GLY A 141 -18.90 -19.20 44.74
CA GLY A 141 -17.59 -19.72 45.12
C GLY A 141 -17.69 -21.06 45.89
N PRO A 142 -16.95 -22.10 45.49
CA PRO A 142 -16.99 -23.39 46.17
C PRO A 142 -15.97 -23.41 47.32
N GLU A 143 -16.27 -24.16 48.36
CA GLU A 143 -15.32 -24.68 49.35
C GLU A 143 -15.33 -26.21 49.27
N ILE A 144 -14.22 -26.79 48.80
CA ILE A 144 -14.06 -28.23 48.59
C ILE A 144 -13.15 -28.81 49.66
N THR A 145 -13.67 -29.79 50.37
CA THR A 145 -12.93 -30.63 51.32
C THR A 145 -12.50 -31.91 50.62
N PHE A 146 -11.19 -32.18 50.62
CA PHE A 146 -10.67 -33.44 50.09
C PHE A 146 -10.81 -34.55 51.13
N ILE A 147 -11.47 -35.64 50.74
CA ILE A 147 -11.70 -36.82 51.58
C ILE A 147 -11.26 -38.04 50.76
N SER A 148 -10.39 -38.89 51.29
CA SER A 148 -10.04 -40.16 50.64
C SER A 148 -11.09 -41.24 50.92
N THR A 149 -11.18 -42.25 50.06
CA THR A 149 -12.13 -43.37 50.21
C THR A 149 -11.92 -44.22 51.46
N ASP A 150 -10.76 -44.12 52.12
CA ASP A 150 -10.49 -44.72 53.43
C ASP A 150 -11.03 -43.88 54.61
N GLY A 151 -11.71 -42.77 54.33
CA GLY A 151 -12.37 -41.91 55.31
C GLY A 151 -11.52 -40.75 55.85
N ARG A 152 -10.25 -40.62 55.44
CA ARG A 152 -9.40 -39.51 55.88
C ARG A 152 -9.84 -38.19 55.26
N LYS A 153 -10.00 -37.17 56.09
CA LYS A 153 -10.24 -35.79 55.68
C LYS A 153 -8.92 -35.03 55.73
N PHE A 154 -8.50 -34.46 54.60
CA PHE A 154 -7.27 -33.68 54.52
C PHE A 154 -7.48 -32.26 55.06
N GLY A 155 -6.43 -31.69 55.67
CA GLY A 155 -6.52 -30.40 56.37
C GLY A 155 -6.66 -29.18 55.45
N LYS A 156 -6.13 -29.25 54.23
CA LYS A 156 -6.24 -28.17 53.23
C LYS A 156 -7.51 -28.34 52.40
N LYS A 157 -8.28 -27.27 52.30
CA LYS A 157 -9.44 -27.15 51.42
C LYS A 157 -9.08 -26.32 50.19
N PHE A 158 -9.85 -26.45 49.13
CA PHE A 158 -9.85 -25.49 48.03
C PHE A 158 -11.03 -24.55 48.19
N SER A 159 -10.77 -23.24 48.19
CA SER A 159 -11.82 -22.22 48.19
C SER A 159 -11.50 -21.16 47.13
N LEU A 160 -12.51 -20.70 46.41
CA LEU A 160 -12.35 -19.64 45.42
C LEU A 160 -13.54 -18.67 45.49
N ASN A 161 -13.25 -17.36 45.50
CA ASN A 161 -14.29 -16.34 45.47
C ASN A 161 -14.77 -16.15 44.01
N ILE A 162 -15.96 -16.67 43.69
CA ILE A 162 -16.52 -16.66 42.34
C ILE A 162 -17.93 -16.08 42.37
N GLU A 163 -18.24 -15.24 41.38
CA GLU A 163 -19.58 -14.74 41.07
C GLU A 163 -19.91 -15.06 39.60
N ALA A 164 -21.20 -15.19 39.27
CA ALA A 164 -21.64 -15.24 37.88
C ALA A 164 -21.99 -13.82 37.42
N ASN A 165 -21.20 -13.28 36.51
CA ASN A 165 -21.47 -11.99 35.89
C ASN A 165 -20.74 -11.87 34.55
N THR A 166 -21.50 -11.69 33.48
CA THR A 166 -21.04 -11.59 32.11
C THR A 166 -20.57 -10.16 31.85
N PRO A 167 -19.28 -9.93 31.53
CA PRO A 167 -18.77 -8.60 31.28
C PRO A 167 -19.56 -7.85 30.21
N PRO A 168 -19.58 -6.50 30.25
CA PRO A 168 -20.21 -5.69 29.22
C PRO A 168 -19.75 -6.09 27.81
N PRO A 169 -20.65 -6.02 26.81
CA PRO A 169 -20.33 -6.43 25.47
C PRO A 169 -19.33 -5.50 24.79
N GLU A 170 -18.73 -5.97 23.70
CA GLU A 170 -17.80 -5.16 22.92
C GLU A 170 -18.48 -3.94 22.29
N ILE A 171 -17.66 -2.90 22.08
CA ILE A 171 -18.06 -1.70 21.37
C ILE A 171 -17.73 -1.90 19.89
N GLY A 172 -18.71 -1.67 19.02
CA GLY A 172 -18.56 -1.71 17.57
C GLY A 172 -17.62 -0.62 17.04
N ASP A 173 -17.60 -0.42 15.73
CA ASP A 173 -16.76 0.61 15.13
C ASP A 173 -17.20 2.03 15.53
N ILE A 174 -16.21 2.90 15.75
CA ILE A 174 -16.43 4.28 16.18
C ILE A 174 -16.42 5.18 14.94
N THR A 175 -17.55 5.83 14.70
CA THR A 175 -17.69 6.88 13.68
C THR A 175 -17.36 8.24 14.29
N ILE A 176 -16.52 9.03 13.61
CA ILE A 176 -16.22 10.40 14.03
C ILE A 176 -17.26 11.36 13.43
N ALA A 177 -17.95 12.09 14.31
CA ALA A 177 -18.97 13.07 13.99
C ALA A 177 -18.63 14.44 14.57
N LYS A 178 -19.54 15.41 14.43
CA LYS A 178 -19.42 16.74 15.04
C LYS A 178 -20.69 17.19 15.73
N THR A 179 -20.57 18.11 16.68
CA THR A 179 -21.72 18.81 17.24
C THR A 179 -22.36 19.74 16.21
N LYS A 180 -23.69 19.87 16.24
CA LYS A 180 -24.43 20.86 15.42
C LYS A 180 -24.05 22.30 15.76
N THR A 181 -23.79 22.55 17.03
CA THR A 181 -23.39 23.86 17.54
C THR A 181 -22.08 23.75 18.35
N GLY A 182 -21.26 24.80 18.31
CA GLY A 182 -20.02 24.88 19.11
C GLY A 182 -18.80 24.14 18.56
N GLY A 183 -18.91 23.38 17.46
CA GLY A 183 -17.76 22.87 16.71
C GLY A 183 -16.82 21.94 17.48
N MET A 184 -17.36 20.86 18.07
CA MET A 184 -16.59 19.84 18.78
C MET A 184 -16.66 18.49 18.06
N TYR A 185 -15.61 17.67 18.18
CA TYR A 185 -15.68 16.27 17.73
C TYR A 185 -16.62 15.44 18.61
N VAL A 186 -17.30 14.48 18.01
CA VAL A 186 -18.18 13.51 18.67
C VAL A 186 -17.76 12.10 18.27
N LEU A 187 -17.63 11.20 19.25
CA LEU A 187 -17.48 9.76 19.00
C LEU A 187 -18.87 9.13 18.99
N HIS A 188 -19.25 8.50 17.89
CA HIS A 188 -20.47 7.72 17.79
C HIS A 188 -20.13 6.25 17.68
N PHE A 189 -20.79 5.41 18.47
CA PHE A 189 -20.65 3.96 18.38
C PHE A 189 -21.88 3.27 18.96
N LYS A 190 -21.98 1.98 18.66
CA LYS A 190 -23.01 1.09 19.17
C LYS A 190 -22.38 0.01 20.04
N ALA A 191 -23.08 -0.37 21.10
CA ALA A 191 -22.73 -1.55 21.90
C ALA A 191 -23.32 -2.81 21.25
N ASP A 192 -22.49 -3.83 21.04
CA ASP A 192 -22.93 -5.08 20.43
C ASP A 192 -23.72 -5.92 21.44
N ASN A 193 -24.54 -6.85 20.95
CA ASN A 193 -25.26 -7.85 21.75
C ASN A 193 -26.09 -7.34 22.96
N MET A 194 -26.44 -6.06 23.01
CA MET A 194 -27.23 -5.48 24.11
C MET A 194 -28.66 -6.02 24.22
N THR A 195 -29.17 -6.71 23.21
CA THR A 195 -30.54 -7.26 23.18
C THR A 195 -30.64 -8.66 23.77
N ALA A 196 -29.53 -9.25 24.25
CA ALA A 196 -29.56 -10.56 24.89
C ALA A 196 -30.44 -10.52 26.16
N LEU A 197 -31.36 -11.48 26.27
CA LEU A 197 -32.30 -11.57 27.40
C LEU A 197 -31.94 -12.74 28.31
N LEU A 198 -32.10 -12.50 29.61
CA LEU A 198 -32.10 -13.49 30.66
C LEU A 198 -33.48 -13.45 31.35
N GLY A 199 -34.34 -14.39 30.97
CA GLY A 199 -35.76 -14.34 31.30
C GLY A 199 -36.43 -13.14 30.62
N SER A 200 -37.02 -12.23 31.40
CA SER A 200 -37.63 -10.99 30.91
C SER A 200 -36.72 -9.76 31.03
N ALA A 201 -35.51 -9.91 31.58
CA ALA A 201 -34.56 -8.82 31.78
C ALA A 201 -33.41 -8.90 30.77
N LEU A 202 -32.75 -7.76 30.50
CA LEU A 202 -31.55 -7.74 29.66
C LEU A 202 -30.37 -8.36 30.41
N LEU A 203 -29.56 -9.14 29.69
CA LEU A 203 -28.34 -9.75 30.21
C LEU A 203 -27.37 -8.69 30.75
N HIS A 204 -27.28 -7.53 30.11
CA HIS A 204 -26.39 -6.44 30.51
C HIS A 204 -27.14 -5.27 31.14
N LYS A 205 -28.19 -5.55 31.92
CA LYS A 205 -29.01 -4.52 32.60
C LYS A 205 -28.21 -3.72 33.65
N ASP A 206 -27.12 -4.29 34.14
CA ASP A 206 -26.22 -3.78 35.18
C ASP A 206 -25.05 -2.95 34.63
N ILE A 207 -25.06 -2.60 33.34
CA ILE A 207 -24.16 -1.57 32.81
C ILE A 207 -24.43 -0.26 33.54
N ALA A 208 -23.39 0.30 34.13
CA ALA A 208 -23.49 1.50 34.97
C ALA A 208 -22.68 2.68 34.43
N TYR A 209 -21.60 2.42 33.67
CA TYR A 209 -20.71 3.48 33.25
C TYR A 209 -20.17 3.30 31.84
N LEU A 210 -19.95 4.43 31.17
CA LEU A 210 -19.06 4.58 30.03
C LEU A 210 -17.77 5.26 30.52
N ASN A 211 -16.64 4.60 30.32
CA ASN A 211 -15.33 5.20 30.54
C ASN A 211 -14.78 5.74 29.22
N VAL A 212 -14.35 6.99 29.23
CA VAL A 212 -13.74 7.67 28.08
C VAL A 212 -12.42 8.28 28.53
N GLN A 213 -11.35 7.94 27.83
CA GLN A 213 -10.01 8.46 28.12
C GLN A 213 -9.44 9.14 26.88
N LYS A 214 -9.04 10.41 27.03
CA LYS A 214 -8.19 11.12 26.07
C LYS A 214 -6.74 10.74 26.32
N GLU A 215 -5.95 10.52 25.25
CA GLU A 215 -4.52 10.24 25.37
C GLU A 215 -3.79 11.31 26.19
N GLY A 216 -2.96 10.88 27.15
CA GLY A 216 -2.28 11.74 28.11
C GLY A 216 -3.19 12.39 29.18
N GLY A 217 -4.49 12.11 29.14
CA GLY A 217 -5.49 12.64 30.08
C GLY A 217 -5.97 11.61 31.10
N THR A 218 -6.74 12.11 32.07
CA THR A 218 -7.43 11.27 33.05
C THR A 218 -8.65 10.59 32.44
N GLU A 219 -8.91 9.36 32.85
CA GLU A 219 -10.10 8.63 32.45
C GLU A 219 -11.33 9.27 33.09
N ARG A 220 -12.35 9.56 32.27
CA ARG A 220 -13.63 10.09 32.71
C ARG A 220 -14.65 8.96 32.76
N LYS A 221 -15.20 8.75 33.96
CA LYS A 221 -16.31 7.82 34.22
C LYS A 221 -17.63 8.57 34.06
N ILE A 222 -18.50 8.11 33.16
CA ILE A 222 -19.78 8.75 32.82
C ILE A 222 -20.90 7.77 33.15
N SER A 223 -21.84 8.16 34.01
CA SER A 223 -22.96 7.31 34.39
C SER A 223 -23.94 7.13 33.23
N ILE A 224 -24.31 5.87 32.98
CA ILE A 224 -25.34 5.44 32.04
C ILE A 224 -26.11 4.27 32.66
N SER A 225 -27.28 3.92 32.11
CA SER A 225 -27.94 2.67 32.46
C SER A 225 -28.62 2.05 31.25
N ALA A 226 -28.95 0.76 31.30
CA ALA A 226 -29.68 0.09 30.22
C ALA A 226 -31.20 0.15 30.45
N LEU A 227 -31.93 0.77 29.53
CA LEU A 227 -33.40 0.71 29.45
C LEU A 227 -33.84 -0.47 28.60
N ALA A 228 -35.14 -0.63 28.34
CA ALA A 228 -35.65 -1.78 27.57
C ALA A 228 -35.06 -1.92 26.14
N SER A 229 -34.70 -0.80 25.49
CA SER A 229 -34.23 -0.80 24.10
C SER A 229 -33.09 0.17 23.80
N GLN A 230 -32.57 0.89 24.79
CA GLN A 230 -31.54 1.92 24.60
C GLN A 230 -30.82 2.22 25.91
N PHE A 231 -29.70 2.93 25.84
CA PHE A 231 -29.08 3.49 27.04
C PHE A 231 -29.88 4.71 27.54
N ASP A 232 -30.06 4.81 28.86
CA ASP A 232 -30.41 6.07 29.51
C ASP A 232 -29.14 6.93 29.62
N THR A 233 -29.13 8.03 28.89
CA THR A 233 -28.02 8.99 28.89
C THR A 233 -28.33 10.26 29.66
N SER A 234 -29.48 10.34 30.35
CA SER A 234 -29.91 11.56 31.07
C SER A 234 -28.93 11.99 32.17
N HIS A 235 -28.19 11.02 32.73
CA HIS A 235 -27.16 11.22 33.75
C HIS A 235 -25.78 11.61 33.17
N GLY A 236 -25.62 11.62 31.84
CA GLY A 236 -24.35 11.89 31.16
C GLY A 236 -23.96 13.37 31.07
N GLY A 237 -24.80 14.28 31.57
CA GLY A 237 -24.59 15.73 31.51
C GLY A 237 -24.37 16.23 30.08
N HIS A 238 -23.51 17.23 29.89
CA HIS A 238 -23.21 17.80 28.57
C HIS A 238 -22.23 16.98 27.72
N VAL A 239 -21.86 15.77 28.17
CA VAL A 239 -20.90 14.90 27.47
C VAL A 239 -21.62 13.93 26.56
N LEU A 240 -22.71 13.34 27.02
CA LEU A 240 -23.54 12.48 26.19
C LEU A 240 -24.57 13.35 25.47
N LEU A 241 -24.56 13.29 24.15
CA LEU A 241 -25.43 14.05 23.29
C LEU A 241 -26.62 13.20 22.83
N GLN A 242 -27.70 13.88 22.46
CA GLN A 242 -28.76 13.25 21.69
C GLN A 242 -28.37 13.22 20.21
N SER A 243 -28.90 12.27 19.45
CA SER A 243 -28.69 12.20 18.00
C SER A 243 -29.12 13.49 17.29
N THR A 244 -30.10 14.21 17.84
CA THR A 244 -30.57 15.50 17.34
C THR A 244 -29.55 16.64 17.47
N ASP A 245 -28.47 16.48 18.23
CA ASP A 245 -27.43 17.50 18.47
C ASP A 245 -26.14 17.23 17.69
N VAL A 246 -26.12 16.16 16.89
CA VAL A 246 -24.94 15.66 16.19
C VAL A 246 -25.19 15.67 14.68
N ASP A 247 -24.18 16.09 13.93
CA ASP A 247 -24.15 16.00 12.46
C ASP A 247 -23.06 15.02 12.01
N PRO A 248 -23.27 14.29 10.91
CA PRO A 248 -22.21 13.53 10.27
C PRO A 248 -21.08 14.45 9.83
N LEU A 249 -19.86 13.90 9.82
CA LEU A 249 -18.66 14.63 9.43
C LEU A 249 -18.16 14.17 8.05
N ILE A 250 -17.67 12.93 7.98
CA ILE A 250 -17.31 12.27 6.71
C ILE A 250 -18.37 11.23 6.39
N ASP A 251 -18.46 10.22 7.26
CA ASP A 251 -19.34 9.07 7.09
C ASP A 251 -20.75 9.36 7.61
N THR A 252 -21.72 8.66 7.02
CA THR A 252 -23.08 8.65 7.55
C THR A 252 -23.08 8.00 8.92
N ILE A 253 -23.71 8.65 9.90
CA ILE A 253 -23.88 8.08 11.23
C ILE A 253 -24.91 6.95 11.13
N PRO A 254 -24.54 5.69 11.46
CA PRO A 254 -25.51 4.59 11.51
C PRO A 254 -26.63 4.91 12.51
N SER A 255 -27.85 4.49 12.20
CA SER A 255 -29.00 4.64 13.09
C SER A 255 -29.43 3.31 13.69
N GLY A 256 -29.81 3.31 14.96
CA GLY A 256 -30.23 2.11 15.66
C GLY A 256 -30.35 2.30 17.15
N ASN A 257 -30.62 1.19 17.82
CA ASN A 257 -30.68 1.10 19.27
C ASN A 257 -29.28 0.91 19.86
N TRP A 258 -29.12 1.25 21.15
CA TRP A 258 -27.88 1.06 21.91
C TRP A 258 -26.69 1.90 21.44
N GLU A 259 -26.97 3.12 21.01
CA GLU A 259 -25.97 4.06 20.53
C GLU A 259 -25.58 5.06 21.60
N LEU A 260 -24.32 5.50 21.54
CA LEU A 260 -23.79 6.55 22.39
C LEU A 260 -23.10 7.62 21.54
N TYR A 261 -23.39 8.88 21.86
CA TYR A 261 -22.82 10.05 21.21
C TYR A 261 -22.00 10.83 22.23
N VAL A 262 -20.67 10.67 22.18
CA VAL A 262 -19.76 11.21 23.18
C VAL A 262 -19.13 12.49 22.66
N LYS A 263 -19.55 13.64 23.20
CA LYS A 263 -18.89 14.92 22.97
C LYS A 263 -17.47 14.88 23.54
N THR A 264 -16.49 15.08 22.68
CA THR A 264 -15.09 15.14 23.09
C THR A 264 -14.75 16.52 23.69
N ALA A 265 -13.59 16.60 24.33
CA ALA A 265 -13.00 17.86 24.81
C ALA A 265 -12.10 18.53 23.76
N THR A 266 -12.12 18.08 22.50
CA THR A 266 -11.27 18.63 21.43
C THR A 266 -12.14 19.32 20.38
N GLY A 267 -11.93 20.62 20.18
CA GLY A 267 -12.59 21.41 19.13
C GLY A 267 -12.11 21.04 17.73
N LEU A 268 -12.94 21.30 16.72
CA LEU A 268 -12.63 20.97 15.32
C LEU A 268 -11.40 21.71 14.78
N THR A 269 -11.11 22.92 15.28
CA THR A 269 -9.97 23.75 14.84
C THR A 269 -8.82 23.82 15.86
N GLU A 270 -8.98 23.18 17.02
CA GLU A 270 -8.14 23.43 18.20
C GLU A 270 -6.78 22.74 18.13
N SER A 271 -6.75 21.52 17.56
CA SER A 271 -5.52 20.73 17.47
C SER A 271 -5.33 20.21 16.07
N THR A 272 -4.13 20.41 15.53
CA THR A 272 -3.70 19.75 14.29
C THR A 272 -3.22 18.34 14.53
N LEU A 273 -2.82 17.95 15.75
CA LEU A 273 -2.49 16.56 16.06
C LEU A 273 -3.78 15.76 16.33
N PRO A 274 -4.06 14.68 15.57
CA PRO A 274 -5.14 13.75 15.85
C PRO A 274 -5.09 13.27 17.30
N THR A 275 -6.17 13.51 18.05
CA THR A 275 -6.25 13.12 19.45
C THR A 275 -6.83 11.71 19.54
N LYS A 276 -6.10 10.80 20.18
CA LYS A 276 -6.58 9.45 20.48
C LYS A 276 -7.53 9.44 21.68
N TYR A 277 -8.60 8.68 21.55
CA TYR A 277 -9.58 8.38 22.58
C TYR A 277 -9.73 6.87 22.73
N THR A 278 -9.88 6.42 23.97
CA THR A 278 -10.21 5.03 24.31
C THR A 278 -11.54 5.02 25.05
N VAL A 279 -12.46 4.14 24.64
CA VAL A 279 -13.79 3.98 25.24
C VAL A 279 -14.04 2.55 25.67
N ARG A 280 -14.74 2.35 26.79
CA ARG A 280 -15.21 1.03 27.25
C ARG A 280 -16.42 1.13 28.15
N LEU A 281 -17.28 0.11 28.13
CA LEU A 281 -18.44 -0.01 29.00
C LEU A 281 -18.03 -0.74 30.28
N ILE A 282 -18.58 -0.30 31.41
CA ILE A 282 -18.31 -0.85 32.74
C ILE A 282 -19.65 -1.14 33.45
N ASP A 283 -19.77 -2.31 34.06
CA ASP A 283 -20.92 -2.68 34.89
C ASP A 283 -20.81 -2.17 36.35
N GLU A 284 -21.84 -2.40 37.16
CA GLU A 284 -21.88 -2.04 38.58
C GLU A 284 -20.75 -2.70 39.41
N LYS A 285 -20.31 -3.89 39.00
CA LYS A 285 -19.24 -4.65 39.66
C LYS A 285 -17.83 -4.29 39.19
N GLY A 286 -17.71 -3.45 38.17
CA GLY A 286 -16.45 -2.99 37.62
C GLY A 286 -15.90 -3.86 36.49
N LEU A 287 -16.66 -4.83 35.97
CA LEU A 287 -16.24 -5.59 34.80
C LEU A 287 -16.34 -4.70 33.56
N SER A 288 -15.44 -4.92 32.61
CA SER A 288 -15.21 -4.02 31.48
C SER A 288 -15.33 -4.73 30.15
N SER A 289 -15.87 -4.03 29.15
CA SER A 289 -15.69 -4.40 27.75
C SER A 289 -14.21 -4.26 27.35
N VAL A 290 -13.83 -4.90 26.23
CA VAL A 290 -12.53 -4.61 25.57
C VAL A 290 -12.48 -3.12 25.20
N PRO A 291 -11.39 -2.40 25.48
CA PRO A 291 -11.26 -1.00 25.09
C PRO A 291 -11.23 -0.81 23.57
N LYS A 292 -12.04 0.11 23.06
CA LYS A 292 -12.05 0.50 21.64
C LYS A 292 -11.40 1.87 21.46
N GLU A 293 -10.58 2.02 20.43
CA GLU A 293 -9.83 3.25 20.17
C GLU A 293 -10.36 4.00 18.95
N ALA A 294 -10.30 5.34 19.02
CA ALA A 294 -10.60 6.23 17.91
C ALA A 294 -9.67 7.44 17.92
N LYS A 295 -9.48 8.09 16.76
CA LYS A 295 -8.68 9.32 16.63
C LYS A 295 -9.51 10.43 15.99
N THR A 296 -9.39 11.65 16.48
CA THR A 296 -9.96 12.83 15.79
C THR A 296 -9.27 13.06 14.45
N LEU A 297 -9.84 13.91 13.59
CA LEU A 297 -9.35 14.12 12.23
C LEU A 297 -8.29 15.23 12.11
N GLY A 298 -7.65 15.63 13.21
CA GLY A 298 -6.79 16.81 13.26
C GLY A 298 -7.59 18.11 13.20
N SER A 299 -7.07 19.14 12.55
CA SER A 299 -7.76 20.43 12.42
C SER A 299 -8.63 20.48 11.18
N ILE A 300 -9.84 21.01 11.30
CA ILE A 300 -10.78 21.23 10.20
C ILE A 300 -11.00 22.74 10.05
N PRO A 301 -10.41 23.39 9.04
CA PRO A 301 -10.61 24.83 8.82
C PRO A 301 -12.09 25.11 8.48
N ASP A 302 -12.60 26.23 9.00
CA ASP A 302 -13.92 26.73 8.61
C ASP A 302 -13.88 27.25 7.17
N ILE A 303 -14.60 26.59 6.28
CA ILE A 303 -14.70 26.92 4.86
C ILE A 303 -16.13 27.30 4.44
N SER A 304 -17.00 27.57 5.41
CA SER A 304 -18.41 27.90 5.15
C SER A 304 -18.61 29.24 4.40
N ASP A 305 -17.69 30.19 4.61
CA ASP A 305 -17.66 31.48 3.93
C ASP A 305 -16.63 31.47 2.78
N ASN A 306 -17.12 31.46 1.54
CA ASN A 306 -16.28 31.45 0.34
C ASN A 306 -15.30 32.64 0.25
N THR A 307 -15.58 33.77 0.92
CA THR A 307 -14.67 34.93 0.96
C THR A 307 -13.51 34.76 1.95
N LYS A 308 -13.53 33.70 2.75
CA LYS A 308 -12.51 33.37 3.77
C LYS A 308 -11.97 31.95 3.67
N ALA A 309 -12.60 31.05 2.93
CA ALA A 309 -12.25 29.63 2.91
C ALA A 309 -10.77 29.35 2.59
N TRP A 310 -10.22 29.98 1.53
CA TRP A 310 -8.80 29.83 1.17
C TRP A 310 -7.88 30.45 2.22
N LYS A 311 -8.25 31.62 2.74
CA LYS A 311 -7.54 32.29 3.84
C LYS A 311 -7.47 31.40 5.09
N ASN A 312 -8.57 30.78 5.47
CA ASN A 312 -8.68 29.93 6.65
C ASN A 312 -7.87 28.64 6.47
N LEU A 313 -7.86 28.05 5.27
CA LEU A 313 -6.99 26.92 4.95
C LEU A 313 -5.51 27.30 5.06
N LYS A 314 -5.10 28.45 4.49
CA LYS A 314 -3.72 28.96 4.62
C LYS A 314 -3.33 29.16 6.08
N GLN A 315 -4.22 29.73 6.89
CA GLN A 315 -3.99 29.97 8.30
C GLN A 315 -3.84 28.65 9.07
N ALA A 316 -4.72 27.67 8.82
CA ALA A 316 -4.64 26.35 9.44
C ALA A 316 -3.31 25.63 9.13
N VAL A 317 -2.80 25.76 7.91
CA VAL A 317 -1.48 25.23 7.53
C VAL A 317 -0.34 25.95 8.24
N ALA A 318 -0.41 27.29 8.33
CA ALA A 318 0.62 28.08 9.01
C ALA A 318 0.70 27.78 10.53
N ASP A 319 -0.46 27.62 11.17
CA ASP A 319 -0.60 27.38 12.60
C ASP A 319 -0.35 25.92 13.00
N ALA A 320 -0.22 25.02 12.03
CA ALA A 320 -0.05 23.60 12.30
C ALA A 320 1.25 23.29 13.04
N GLN A 321 1.14 22.31 13.95
CA GLN A 321 2.27 21.70 14.63
C GLN A 321 2.95 20.69 13.70
N GLU A 322 4.24 20.43 13.92
CA GLU A 322 4.99 19.41 13.17
C GLU A 322 4.27 18.05 13.31
N GLY A 323 4.07 17.35 12.19
CA GLY A 323 3.29 16.09 12.14
C GLY A 323 1.78 16.29 12.16
N GLY A 324 1.29 17.53 12.13
CA GLY A 324 -0.14 17.86 12.15
C GLY A 324 -0.91 17.35 10.93
N VAL A 325 -2.19 17.07 11.14
CA VAL A 325 -3.19 16.68 10.14
C VAL A 325 -4.21 17.79 9.98
N ILE A 326 -4.47 18.18 8.74
CA ILE A 326 -5.52 19.13 8.36
C ILE A 326 -6.51 18.41 7.46
N THR A 327 -7.78 18.40 7.85
CA THR A 327 -8.85 17.75 7.08
C THR A 327 -9.78 18.79 6.46
N VAL A 328 -9.85 18.83 5.13
CA VAL A 328 -10.63 19.80 4.37
C VAL A 328 -11.99 19.22 3.96
N MET A 329 -13.06 19.77 4.53
CA MET A 329 -14.42 19.23 4.47
C MET A 329 -15.28 19.86 3.37
N GLY A 330 -14.74 19.99 2.16
CA GLY A 330 -15.46 20.56 1.01
C GLY A 330 -14.56 21.39 0.10
N ASN A 331 -15.16 21.94 -0.95
CA ASN A 331 -14.41 22.69 -1.96
C ASN A 331 -13.97 24.06 -1.44
N VAL A 332 -12.73 24.43 -1.78
CA VAL A 332 -12.12 25.71 -1.41
C VAL A 332 -11.67 26.41 -2.69
N LYS A 333 -12.25 27.57 -2.96
CA LYS A 333 -11.94 28.37 -4.15
C LYS A 333 -11.30 29.70 -3.77
N ALA A 334 -10.19 30.03 -4.41
CA ALA A 334 -9.53 31.32 -4.25
C ALA A 334 -10.36 32.45 -4.89
N THR A 335 -10.33 33.64 -4.27
CA THR A 335 -11.08 34.82 -4.71
C THR A 335 -10.23 36.09 -4.60
N ASN A 336 -10.74 37.21 -5.10
CA ASN A 336 -10.17 38.54 -4.89
C ASN A 336 -10.41 39.14 -3.50
N ALA A 337 -11.10 38.45 -2.58
CA ALA A 337 -11.24 38.91 -1.21
C ALA A 337 -9.87 39.00 -0.51
N PRO A 338 -9.64 39.95 0.42
CA PRO A 338 -8.34 40.16 1.04
C PRO A 338 -7.76 38.88 1.65
N ASN A 339 -6.55 38.50 1.21
CA ASN A 339 -5.81 37.29 1.63
C ASN A 339 -6.48 35.94 1.33
N ASN A 340 -7.59 35.91 0.59
CA ASN A 340 -8.31 34.69 0.23
C ASN A 340 -7.80 34.08 -1.10
N ASN A 341 -6.48 34.16 -1.31
CA ASN A 341 -5.76 33.67 -2.48
C ASN A 341 -4.25 33.56 -2.17
N GLY A 342 -3.45 33.19 -3.17
CA GLY A 342 -2.00 33.03 -3.06
C GLY A 342 -1.61 31.63 -2.57
N ALA A 343 -0.32 31.30 -2.73
CA ALA A 343 0.20 29.99 -2.37
C ALA A 343 0.02 29.66 -0.88
N ILE A 344 -0.31 28.39 -0.60
CA ILE A 344 -0.31 27.77 0.71
C ILE A 344 1.12 27.30 0.98
N ASN A 345 1.78 27.93 1.96
CA ASN A 345 3.18 27.65 2.28
C ASN A 345 3.27 26.55 3.34
N VAL A 346 3.97 25.47 3.02
CA VAL A 346 4.24 24.34 3.91
C VAL A 346 5.74 24.31 4.20
N THR A 347 6.11 24.51 5.46
CA THR A 347 7.51 24.57 5.93
C THR A 347 7.84 23.58 7.03
N LYS A 348 6.89 22.69 7.32
CA LYS A 348 6.87 21.70 8.40
C LYS A 348 6.23 20.43 7.88
N SER A 349 6.55 19.29 8.47
CA SER A 349 5.94 18.03 8.04
C SER A 349 4.47 17.99 8.41
N LEU A 350 3.60 17.75 7.43
CA LEU A 350 2.15 17.83 7.57
C LEU A 350 1.43 16.80 6.70
N THR A 351 0.22 16.44 7.11
CA THR A 351 -0.75 15.77 6.26
C THR A 351 -1.94 16.69 6.00
N ILE A 352 -2.29 16.90 4.73
CA ILE A 352 -3.49 17.62 4.33
C ILE A 352 -4.36 16.66 3.53
N LYS A 353 -5.54 16.35 4.06
CA LYS A 353 -6.45 15.39 3.44
C LYS A 353 -7.83 15.98 3.17
N GLY A 354 -8.42 15.63 2.05
CA GLY A 354 -9.78 16.00 1.69
C GLY A 354 -10.78 14.93 2.12
N LYS A 355 -12.03 15.34 2.33
CA LYS A 355 -13.16 14.45 2.04
C LYS A 355 -13.10 14.06 0.56
N ILE A 356 -13.51 12.84 0.20
CA ILE A 356 -13.55 12.42 -1.21
C ILE A 356 -14.33 13.45 -2.04
N GLY A 357 -13.72 13.90 -3.13
CA GLY A 357 -14.27 14.95 -4.01
C GLY A 357 -13.91 16.38 -3.61
N THR A 358 -13.16 16.60 -2.53
CA THR A 358 -12.68 17.93 -2.14
C THR A 358 -11.76 18.52 -3.21
N THR A 359 -12.08 19.74 -3.64
CA THR A 359 -11.31 20.50 -4.63
C THR A 359 -10.71 21.77 -4.03
N LEU A 360 -9.43 22.01 -4.28
CA LEU A 360 -8.72 23.26 -4.06
C LEU A 360 -8.53 23.94 -5.43
N ASP A 361 -9.36 24.95 -5.70
CA ASP A 361 -9.37 25.71 -6.96
C ASP A 361 -8.66 27.06 -6.77
N ALA A 362 -7.46 27.20 -7.33
CA ALA A 362 -6.71 28.47 -7.29
C ALA A 362 -7.34 29.57 -8.18
N ASN A 363 -8.32 29.24 -9.03
CA ASN A 363 -9.08 30.19 -9.83
C ASN A 363 -8.22 31.17 -10.63
N SER A 364 -7.03 30.72 -11.04
CA SER A 364 -6.00 31.56 -11.66
C SER A 364 -5.76 31.22 -13.13
N ASN A 365 -6.14 30.02 -13.56
CA ASN A 365 -6.06 29.60 -14.96
C ASN A 365 -7.41 29.78 -15.67
N HIS A 366 -7.62 30.93 -16.30
CA HIS A 366 -8.80 31.21 -17.13
C HIS A 366 -8.39 31.51 -18.57
N THR A 367 -9.22 31.08 -19.53
CA THR A 367 -9.08 31.44 -20.93
C THR A 367 -9.72 32.82 -21.17
N GLY A 368 -8.93 33.81 -21.59
CA GLY A 368 -9.41 35.18 -21.80
C GLY A 368 -9.50 36.01 -20.51
N SER A 369 -10.51 36.88 -20.42
CA SER A 369 -10.68 37.79 -19.28
C SER A 369 -10.96 37.02 -17.98
N PRO A 370 -10.32 37.37 -16.84
CA PRO A 370 -10.59 36.74 -15.56
C PRO A 370 -12.08 36.79 -15.20
N PRO A 371 -12.67 35.69 -14.70
CA PRO A 371 -14.05 35.72 -14.25
C PRO A 371 -14.21 36.68 -13.06
N PRO A 372 -15.42 37.26 -12.87
CA PRO A 372 -15.68 38.12 -11.72
C PRO A 372 -15.33 37.43 -10.40
N GLY A 373 -14.58 38.12 -9.54
CA GLY A 373 -14.14 37.60 -8.23
C GLY A 373 -12.87 36.76 -8.26
N ALA A 374 -12.24 36.53 -9.42
CA ALA A 374 -10.94 35.86 -9.51
C ALA A 374 -9.80 36.69 -8.91
N PRO A 375 -8.75 36.06 -8.35
CA PRO A 375 -7.55 36.76 -7.90
C PRO A 375 -6.97 37.67 -9.00
N SER A 376 -6.52 38.87 -8.63
CA SER A 376 -5.89 39.81 -9.57
C SER A 376 -4.49 39.40 -9.99
N ILE A 377 -3.84 38.58 -9.17
CA ILE A 377 -2.52 38.00 -9.42
C ILE A 377 -2.68 36.49 -9.41
N SER A 378 -2.30 35.84 -10.51
CA SER A 378 -2.29 34.39 -10.61
C SER A 378 -1.33 33.78 -9.61
N HIS A 379 -1.70 32.66 -9.01
CA HIS A 379 -0.82 31.95 -8.08
C HIS A 379 -0.91 30.43 -8.23
N ARG A 380 0.14 29.75 -7.76
CA ARG A 380 0.11 28.29 -7.53
C ARG A 380 -0.70 27.93 -6.28
N ILE A 381 -0.90 26.63 -6.05
CA ILE A 381 -1.64 26.15 -4.88
C ILE A 381 -0.69 25.97 -3.69
N PHE A 382 0.37 25.17 -3.82
CA PHE A 382 1.32 24.87 -2.74
C PHE A 382 2.75 25.33 -3.04
N THR A 383 3.41 25.86 -2.03
CA THR A 383 4.87 26.03 -1.96
C THR A 383 5.38 25.23 -0.76
N VAL A 384 6.28 24.28 -0.98
CA VAL A 384 6.76 23.34 0.04
C VAL A 384 8.28 23.43 0.14
N THR A 385 8.79 23.74 1.33
CA THR A 385 10.23 23.92 1.58
C THR A 385 10.66 23.39 2.95
N GLY A 386 11.97 23.18 3.13
CA GLY A 386 12.59 22.77 4.39
C GLY A 386 13.18 21.36 4.31
N ASP A 387 14.49 21.23 4.55
CA ASP A 387 15.25 20.01 4.18
C ASP A 387 14.72 18.71 4.82
N ASN A 388 14.00 18.81 5.95
CA ASN A 388 13.39 17.67 6.67
C ASN A 388 11.86 17.61 6.51
N THR A 389 11.26 18.53 5.77
CA THR A 389 9.81 18.62 5.59
C THR A 389 9.29 17.42 4.81
N GLU A 390 8.25 16.77 5.35
CA GLU A 390 7.46 15.75 4.66
C GLU A 390 6.01 16.22 4.49
N LEU A 391 5.55 16.35 3.25
CA LEU A 391 4.15 16.70 2.97
C LEU A 391 3.40 15.49 2.43
N THR A 392 2.30 15.11 3.08
CA THR A 392 1.32 14.16 2.53
C THR A 392 0.05 14.89 2.12
N LEU A 393 -0.38 14.69 0.87
CA LEU A 393 -1.67 15.12 0.34
C LEU A 393 -2.53 13.88 0.03
N GLU A 394 -3.77 13.87 0.48
CA GLU A 394 -4.67 12.71 0.30
C GLU A 394 -6.08 13.13 -0.12
N ASN A 395 -6.66 12.49 -1.14
CA ASN A 395 -8.05 12.72 -1.59
C ASN A 395 -8.36 14.18 -1.96
N LEU A 396 -7.43 14.86 -2.63
CA LEU A 396 -7.57 16.26 -3.04
C LEU A 396 -7.53 16.40 -4.55
N THR A 397 -8.41 17.23 -5.10
CA THR A 397 -8.28 17.78 -6.46
C THR A 397 -7.63 19.16 -6.37
N LEU A 398 -6.51 19.36 -7.06
CA LEU A 398 -5.77 20.61 -7.13
C LEU A 398 -5.94 21.18 -8.54
N LYS A 399 -6.63 22.31 -8.69
CA LYS A 399 -6.93 22.84 -10.03
C LYS A 399 -6.71 24.32 -10.24
N ASN A 400 -6.55 24.68 -11.51
CA ASN A 400 -6.44 26.07 -12.00
C ASN A 400 -5.31 26.89 -11.38
N GLY A 401 -4.26 26.23 -10.87
CA GLY A 401 -3.07 26.90 -10.39
C GLY A 401 -2.28 27.50 -11.55
N LYS A 402 -1.84 28.75 -11.42
CA LYS A 402 -1.07 29.43 -12.48
C LYS A 402 0.01 30.31 -11.89
N THR A 403 1.27 30.10 -12.28
CA THR A 403 2.38 30.97 -11.86
C THR A 403 2.56 32.16 -12.80
N ASN A 404 3.40 33.13 -12.42
CA ASN A 404 3.84 34.16 -13.34
C ASN A 404 4.89 33.59 -14.31
N THR A 405 4.41 33.20 -15.49
CA THR A 405 5.24 32.55 -16.51
C THR A 405 6.27 33.46 -17.17
N SER A 406 6.19 34.78 -16.94
CA SER A 406 7.12 35.76 -17.52
C SER A 406 8.45 35.85 -16.75
N ILE A 407 8.56 35.23 -15.57
CA ILE A 407 9.72 35.33 -14.67
C ILE A 407 10.23 33.97 -14.15
N TYR A 408 10.16 32.91 -14.98
CA TYR A 408 10.73 31.59 -14.67
C TYR A 408 10.14 30.89 -13.42
N GLU A 409 8.86 31.10 -13.11
CA GLU A 409 8.23 30.43 -11.97
C GLU A 409 7.69 29.03 -12.31
N TYR A 410 8.13 28.04 -11.55
CA TYR A 410 7.78 26.62 -11.73
C TYR A 410 6.62 26.17 -10.81
N GLY A 411 6.00 25.03 -11.14
CA GLY A 411 5.01 24.35 -10.29
C GLY A 411 3.67 25.09 -10.22
N GLY A 412 2.76 24.80 -11.16
CA GLY A 412 1.44 25.45 -11.21
C GLY A 412 0.52 25.01 -10.09
N ALA A 413 0.53 23.72 -9.74
CA ALA A 413 -0.13 23.22 -8.54
C ALA A 413 0.83 23.21 -7.36
N ILE A 414 1.97 22.51 -7.50
CA ILE A 414 2.91 22.25 -6.40
C ILE A 414 4.31 22.67 -6.80
N TYR A 415 4.93 23.52 -6.00
CA TYR A 415 6.35 23.81 -6.03
C TYR A 415 6.99 23.23 -4.77
N ALA A 416 7.76 22.14 -4.89
CA ALA A 416 8.40 21.47 -3.77
C ALA A 416 9.92 21.45 -3.96
N VAL A 417 10.64 22.17 -3.10
CA VAL A 417 12.08 22.36 -3.24
C VAL A 417 12.78 22.20 -1.90
N ARG A 418 13.86 21.41 -1.90
CA ARG A 418 14.66 21.11 -0.71
C ARG A 418 13.77 20.60 0.43
N ILE A 419 13.05 19.52 0.15
CA ILE A 419 12.26 18.78 1.13
C ILE A 419 12.66 17.32 1.12
N LYS A 420 12.29 16.58 2.17
CA LYS A 420 12.58 15.15 2.25
C LYS A 420 11.63 14.36 1.34
N THR A 421 10.33 14.50 1.57
CA THR A 421 9.33 13.70 0.85
C THR A 421 8.08 14.51 0.48
N LEU A 422 7.58 14.29 -0.74
CA LEU A 422 6.24 14.67 -1.17
C LEU A 422 5.43 13.42 -1.47
N MET A 423 4.38 13.14 -0.68
CA MET A 423 3.49 12.00 -0.85
C MET A 423 2.12 12.48 -1.34
N LEU A 424 1.65 11.98 -2.47
CA LEU A 424 0.30 12.20 -2.97
C LEU A 424 -0.43 10.86 -3.04
N LYS A 425 -1.63 10.80 -2.46
CA LYS A 425 -2.47 9.60 -2.43
C LYS A 425 -3.87 9.93 -2.94
N ASN A 426 -4.27 9.26 -4.02
CA ASN A 426 -5.58 9.47 -4.63
C ASN A 426 -5.88 10.96 -4.89
N CYS A 427 -4.87 11.69 -5.38
CA CYS A 427 -4.99 13.10 -5.70
C CYS A 427 -5.19 13.31 -7.21
N VAL A 428 -5.90 14.37 -7.57
CA VAL A 428 -6.04 14.84 -8.94
C VAL A 428 -5.35 16.19 -9.05
N ILE A 429 -4.52 16.40 -10.06
CA ILE A 429 -3.98 17.71 -10.43
C ILE A 429 -4.46 18.02 -11.83
N GLU A 430 -5.19 19.12 -12.00
CA GLU A 430 -5.77 19.45 -13.29
C GLU A 430 -5.64 20.92 -13.68
N ASP A 431 -5.49 21.17 -14.98
CA ASP A 431 -5.53 22.50 -15.59
C ASP A 431 -4.59 23.51 -14.93
N CYS A 432 -3.38 23.08 -14.56
CA CYS A 432 -2.38 23.94 -13.93
C CYS A 432 -1.32 24.41 -14.93
N ILE A 433 -0.88 25.66 -14.82
CA ILE A 433 0.06 26.31 -15.75
C ILE A 433 1.28 26.86 -15.02
N ALA A 434 2.48 26.59 -15.55
CA ALA A 434 3.71 27.20 -15.05
C ALA A 434 4.75 27.46 -16.16
N TYR A 435 5.88 28.08 -15.82
CA TYR A 435 7.02 28.17 -16.74
C TYR A 435 7.55 26.76 -17.09
N GLY A 436 7.68 25.90 -16.07
CA GLY A 436 8.02 24.47 -16.16
C GLY A 436 7.37 23.71 -15.00
N GLY A 437 7.12 22.41 -15.16
CA GLY A 437 6.36 21.64 -14.16
C GLY A 437 4.94 22.16 -14.02
N GLY A 438 4.12 22.06 -15.07
CA GLY A 438 2.78 22.66 -15.13
C GLY A 438 1.91 22.24 -13.93
N GLY A 439 1.92 20.95 -13.60
CA GLY A 439 1.38 20.44 -12.34
C GLY A 439 2.37 20.58 -11.17
N ILE A 440 3.44 19.79 -11.20
CA ILE A 440 4.39 19.63 -10.10
C ILE A 440 5.80 20.02 -10.54
N TYR A 441 6.49 20.78 -9.68
CA TYR A 441 7.92 21.01 -9.79
C TYR A 441 8.68 20.50 -8.55
N LEU A 442 9.77 19.76 -8.78
CA LEU A 442 10.61 19.13 -7.76
C LEU A 442 12.08 19.50 -7.93
N ASN A 443 12.73 19.99 -6.88
CA ASN A 443 14.16 20.33 -6.94
C ASN A 443 14.85 20.12 -5.57
N GLY A 444 16.15 19.78 -5.55
CA GLY A 444 16.96 19.76 -4.32
C GLY A 444 16.91 18.44 -3.55
N GLY A 445 16.84 17.30 -4.25
CA GLY A 445 16.89 15.96 -3.65
C GLY A 445 15.56 15.43 -3.13
N VAL A 446 14.44 15.99 -3.60
CA VAL A 446 13.09 15.58 -3.16
C VAL A 446 12.78 14.16 -3.64
N GLU A 447 12.27 13.33 -2.73
CA GLU A 447 11.60 12.07 -3.10
C GLU A 447 10.09 12.31 -3.19
N ALA A 448 9.54 12.24 -4.40
CA ALA A 448 8.09 12.32 -4.62
C ALA A 448 7.50 10.94 -4.85
N VAL A 449 6.42 10.61 -4.16
CA VAL A 449 5.67 9.36 -4.28
C VAL A 449 4.21 9.68 -4.60
N LEU A 450 3.76 9.23 -5.76
CA LEU A 450 2.39 9.41 -6.24
C LEU A 450 1.71 8.04 -6.28
N GLU A 451 0.69 7.83 -5.45
CA GLU A 451 -0.09 6.59 -5.38
C GLU A 451 -1.50 6.85 -5.93
N ARG A 452 -1.86 6.17 -7.02
CA ARG A 452 -3.17 6.27 -7.68
C ARG A 452 -3.59 7.72 -7.99
N CYS A 453 -2.65 8.52 -8.47
CA CYS A 453 -2.90 9.94 -8.77
C CYS A 453 -3.27 10.16 -10.23
N THR A 454 -4.05 11.21 -10.50
CA THR A 454 -4.33 11.68 -11.86
C THR A 454 -3.68 13.05 -12.07
N ILE A 455 -2.94 13.25 -13.16
CA ILE A 455 -2.47 14.57 -13.59
C ILE A 455 -2.93 14.84 -15.02
N THR A 456 -3.75 15.86 -15.22
CA THR A 456 -4.41 16.10 -16.51
C THR A 456 -4.47 17.56 -16.92
N GLY A 457 -4.37 17.86 -18.22
CA GLY A 457 -4.58 19.22 -18.73
C GLY A 457 -3.54 20.25 -18.25
N CYS A 458 -2.46 19.81 -17.60
CA CYS A 458 -1.43 20.70 -17.09
C CYS A 458 -0.47 21.10 -18.19
N GLN A 459 -0.05 22.36 -18.19
CA GLN A 459 0.70 22.95 -19.29
C GLN A 459 1.90 23.74 -18.78
N THR A 460 2.98 23.72 -19.53
CA THR A 460 4.06 24.69 -19.38
C THR A 460 3.97 25.76 -20.46
N THR A 461 4.77 26.82 -20.38
CA THR A 461 4.79 27.86 -21.43
C THR A 461 6.14 28.02 -22.12
N ARG A 462 7.23 27.52 -21.52
CA ARG A 462 8.58 27.65 -22.06
C ARG A 462 9.53 26.50 -21.71
N ALA A 463 9.39 25.83 -20.58
CA ALA A 463 10.22 24.69 -20.17
C ALA A 463 9.42 23.37 -20.17
N GLY A 464 10.07 22.26 -19.82
CA GLY A 464 9.47 20.94 -19.91
C GLY A 464 8.61 20.50 -18.71
N GLY A 465 8.00 19.33 -18.85
CA GLY A 465 7.21 18.67 -17.81
C GLY A 465 5.82 19.27 -17.64
N GLY A 466 4.93 19.04 -18.62
CA GLY A 466 3.53 19.50 -18.54
C GLY A 466 2.85 19.05 -17.23
N ALA A 467 3.02 17.78 -16.87
CA ALA A 467 2.58 17.25 -15.58
C ALA A 467 3.64 17.45 -14.49
N ILE A 468 4.84 16.90 -14.68
CA ILE A 468 5.89 16.84 -13.66
C ILE A 468 7.21 17.30 -14.26
N TYR A 469 7.87 18.23 -13.60
CA TYR A 469 9.28 18.51 -13.82
C TYR A 469 10.07 18.30 -12.53
N ALA A 470 10.96 17.30 -12.52
CA ALA A 470 11.93 17.10 -11.45
C ALA A 470 13.35 17.41 -11.93
N GLY A 471 14.03 18.40 -11.35
CA GLY A 471 15.42 18.67 -11.66
C GLY A 471 15.92 20.07 -11.29
N ASP A 472 17.12 20.40 -11.81
CA ASP A 472 17.82 21.69 -11.71
C ASP A 472 18.64 21.98 -10.43
N SER A 473 18.97 20.96 -9.62
CA SER A 473 19.99 21.09 -8.56
C SER A 473 21.31 20.42 -8.95
N PRO A 474 22.47 21.11 -8.87
CA PRO A 474 23.77 20.48 -9.04
C PRO A 474 24.18 19.59 -7.86
N GLY A 475 23.51 19.66 -6.69
CA GLY A 475 23.96 19.03 -5.45
C GLY A 475 23.18 17.79 -4.98
N LYS A 476 21.88 17.68 -5.28
CA LYS A 476 21.03 16.53 -4.87
C LYS A 476 20.01 16.19 -5.96
N GLN A 477 20.05 14.93 -6.40
CA GLN A 477 19.21 14.40 -7.47
C GLN A 477 17.80 14.07 -6.94
N PRO A 478 16.71 14.54 -7.58
CA PRO A 478 15.35 14.17 -7.17
C PRO A 478 15.01 12.73 -7.59
N VAL A 479 14.08 12.13 -6.86
CA VAL A 479 13.52 10.81 -7.15
C VAL A 479 12.01 10.94 -7.30
N VAL A 480 11.45 10.43 -8.39
CA VAL A 480 10.00 10.38 -8.62
C VAL A 480 9.56 8.93 -8.68
N ARG A 481 8.55 8.57 -7.88
CA ARG A 481 7.92 7.25 -7.84
C ARG A 481 6.44 7.40 -8.17
N ILE A 482 5.97 6.69 -9.19
CA ILE A 482 4.57 6.66 -9.60
C ILE A 482 4.08 5.22 -9.44
N LYS A 483 3.02 5.04 -8.65
CA LYS A 483 2.37 3.75 -8.41
C LYS A 483 0.92 3.81 -8.91
N GLY A 484 0.65 3.18 -10.04
CA GLY A 484 -0.64 3.26 -10.73
C GLY A 484 -1.01 4.69 -11.14
N GLY A 485 -2.29 4.91 -11.45
CA GLY A 485 -2.80 6.24 -11.82
C GLY A 485 -2.63 6.63 -13.28
N LEU A 486 -2.94 7.89 -13.59
CA LEU A 486 -3.13 8.37 -14.96
C LEU A 486 -2.52 9.76 -15.18
N ILE A 487 -1.59 9.89 -16.13
CA ILE A 487 -1.03 11.17 -16.55
C ILE A 487 -1.41 11.42 -18.00
N LYS A 488 -2.35 12.35 -18.25
CA LYS A 488 -2.89 12.53 -19.60
C LYS A 488 -3.12 13.96 -20.05
N ASN A 489 -3.15 14.19 -21.36
CA ASN A 489 -3.51 15.49 -21.94
C ASN A 489 -2.66 16.66 -21.38
N ASN A 490 -1.41 16.40 -21.02
CA ASN A 490 -0.51 17.44 -20.53
C ASN A 490 0.36 17.95 -21.67
N THR A 491 0.73 19.23 -21.59
CA THR A 491 1.50 19.90 -22.63
C THR A 491 2.79 20.47 -22.06
N GLY A 492 3.92 19.92 -22.49
CA GLY A 492 5.25 20.43 -22.21
C GLY A 492 5.73 21.35 -23.33
N TYR A 493 6.66 22.25 -23.02
CA TYR A 493 7.40 23.03 -24.00
C TYR A 493 8.86 22.56 -23.99
N ILE A 494 9.46 22.39 -25.16
CA ILE A 494 10.83 21.87 -25.34
C ILE A 494 11.01 20.41 -24.93
N SER A 495 10.50 19.93 -23.80
CA SER A 495 10.70 18.53 -23.40
C SER A 495 9.63 18.01 -22.45
N GLY A 496 9.45 16.69 -22.39
CA GLY A 496 8.60 16.05 -21.39
C GLY A 496 7.16 16.56 -21.42
N GLY A 497 6.33 16.08 -22.34
CA GLY A 497 4.94 16.52 -22.44
C GLY A 497 4.16 16.17 -21.17
N ALA A 498 4.39 14.97 -20.63
CA ALA A 498 4.01 14.61 -19.28
C ALA A 498 5.14 14.87 -18.28
N ILE A 499 6.23 14.10 -18.37
CA ILE A 499 7.27 14.04 -17.34
C ILE A 499 8.60 14.50 -17.91
N ASN A 500 9.25 15.43 -17.24
CA ASN A 500 10.63 15.82 -17.52
C ASN A 500 11.51 15.57 -16.28
N ILE A 501 12.56 14.77 -16.41
CA ILE A 501 13.52 14.51 -15.34
C ILE A 501 14.92 14.97 -15.77
N SER A 502 15.49 15.88 -15.00
CA SER A 502 16.87 16.36 -15.18
C SER A 502 17.70 15.99 -13.97
N ARG A 503 18.73 15.15 -14.15
CA ARG A 503 19.68 14.72 -13.10
C ARG A 503 18.97 14.04 -11.92
N GLY A 504 18.03 13.13 -12.19
CA GLY A 504 17.21 12.46 -11.17
C GLY A 504 17.14 10.94 -11.36
N SER A 505 16.15 10.31 -10.71
CA SER A 505 15.66 8.94 -10.98
C SER A 505 14.13 8.92 -11.11
N LEU A 506 13.60 8.07 -11.99
CA LEU A 506 12.16 7.82 -12.16
C LEU A 506 11.86 6.33 -12.05
N TYR A 507 10.88 6.01 -11.21
CA TYR A 507 10.34 4.68 -11.02
C TYR A 507 8.83 4.71 -11.28
N ILE A 508 8.36 3.87 -12.19
CA ILE A 508 6.93 3.69 -12.47
C ILE A 508 6.60 2.22 -12.26
N GLU A 509 5.59 1.95 -11.44
CA GLU A 509 5.10 0.62 -11.13
C GLU A 509 3.57 0.61 -11.05
N LYS A 510 2.97 -0.58 -11.04
CA LYS A 510 1.53 -0.73 -10.76
C LYS A 510 1.23 -0.54 -9.28
N TYR A 511 0.00 -0.13 -8.97
CA TYR A 511 -0.54 -0.16 -7.61
C TYR A 511 -1.61 -1.25 -7.53
N GLU A 512 -1.35 -2.33 -6.81
CA GLU A 512 -2.22 -3.52 -6.78
C GLU A 512 -2.46 -4.06 -8.21
N ASN A 513 -3.66 -3.85 -8.75
CA ASN A 513 -4.07 -4.24 -10.10
C ASN A 513 -4.19 -3.05 -11.07
N ASP A 514 -3.82 -1.84 -10.64
CA ASP A 514 -3.87 -0.61 -11.43
C ASP A 514 -2.50 -0.31 -12.05
N ASN A 515 -2.37 -0.54 -13.36
CA ASN A 515 -1.18 -0.17 -14.13
C ASN A 515 -1.10 1.36 -14.28
N ALA A 516 0.12 1.90 -14.29
CA ALA A 516 0.30 3.33 -14.57
C ALA A 516 0.06 3.62 -16.06
N ARG A 517 -0.67 4.70 -16.37
CA ARG A 517 -1.00 5.09 -17.74
C ARG A 517 -0.52 6.52 -18.05
N ILE A 518 0.19 6.70 -19.16
CA ILE A 518 0.68 7.99 -19.66
C ILE A 518 0.15 8.18 -21.08
N GLU A 519 -0.82 9.07 -21.27
CA GLU A 519 -1.62 9.09 -22.49
C GLU A 519 -1.83 10.49 -23.08
N ASN A 520 -1.78 10.63 -24.40
CA ASN A 520 -2.17 11.88 -25.08
C ASN A 520 -1.39 13.11 -24.58
N ASN A 521 -0.12 12.93 -24.23
CA ASN A 521 0.72 14.04 -23.76
C ASN A 521 1.54 14.58 -24.94
N THR A 522 1.70 15.90 -24.98
CA THR A 522 2.30 16.59 -26.12
C THR A 522 3.47 17.45 -25.67
N VAL A 523 4.57 17.41 -26.40
CA VAL A 523 5.59 18.46 -26.37
C VAL A 523 5.34 19.41 -27.52
N ILE A 524 5.25 20.71 -27.25
CA ILE A 524 5.31 21.75 -28.27
C ILE A 524 6.79 22.05 -28.53
N ALA A 525 7.26 21.73 -29.74
CA ALA A 525 8.61 22.01 -30.20
C ALA A 525 8.75 23.50 -30.56
N SER A 526 8.91 24.33 -29.53
CA SER A 526 9.01 25.79 -29.67
C SER A 526 10.40 26.28 -30.12
N GLY A 527 11.31 25.36 -30.49
CA GLY A 527 12.63 25.68 -31.06
C GLY A 527 13.75 25.93 -30.04
N GLY A 528 13.50 25.67 -28.75
CA GLY A 528 14.58 25.53 -27.77
C GLY A 528 15.28 24.17 -27.96
N GLY A 529 16.57 24.09 -27.64
CA GLY A 529 17.34 22.86 -27.85
C GLY A 529 16.74 21.64 -27.10
N GLY A 530 16.64 20.50 -27.79
CA GLY A 530 16.28 19.23 -27.17
C GLY A 530 14.80 18.89 -27.14
N ASN A 531 14.08 19.11 -28.26
CA ASN A 531 12.68 18.69 -28.43
C ASN A 531 12.51 17.18 -28.23
N GLY A 532 12.14 16.74 -27.03
CA GLY A 532 12.06 15.31 -26.76
C GLY A 532 11.09 14.88 -25.68
N GLY A 533 10.56 13.66 -25.83
CA GLY A 533 9.71 13.02 -24.83
C GLY A 533 8.31 13.63 -24.76
N GLY A 534 7.45 13.36 -25.74
CA GLY A 534 6.00 13.65 -25.63
C GLY A 534 5.40 13.06 -24.35
N GLY A 535 5.80 11.84 -24.00
CA GLY A 535 5.50 11.23 -22.71
C GLY A 535 6.54 11.61 -21.67
N ILE A 536 7.73 10.99 -21.78
CA ILE A 536 8.80 11.09 -20.79
C ILE A 536 10.06 11.63 -21.45
N SER A 537 10.65 12.67 -20.88
CA SER A 537 11.99 13.15 -21.23
C SER A 537 12.94 13.04 -20.06
N TYR A 538 14.17 12.63 -20.37
CA TYR A 538 15.22 12.37 -19.41
C TYR A 538 16.55 12.97 -19.84
N TYR A 539 17.22 13.65 -18.91
CA TYR A 539 18.58 14.17 -19.10
C TYR A 539 19.49 13.86 -17.88
N TRP A 540 20.63 13.21 -18.12
CA TRP A 540 21.72 12.99 -17.16
C TRP A 540 23.01 13.69 -17.61
N ASP A 541 23.73 14.30 -16.66
CA ASP A 541 25.11 14.69 -16.90
C ASP A 541 26.04 13.47 -16.79
N ALA A 542 27.24 13.56 -17.38
CA ALA A 542 28.22 12.48 -17.34
C ALA A 542 28.70 12.12 -15.92
N ASP A 543 28.66 13.07 -14.98
CA ASP A 543 29.05 12.92 -13.58
C ASP A 543 27.86 12.64 -12.64
N LYS A 544 26.62 12.63 -13.16
CA LYS A 544 25.38 12.49 -12.39
C LYS A 544 24.45 11.46 -13.03
N PRO A 545 24.82 10.17 -13.04
CA PRO A 545 23.95 9.12 -13.54
C PRO A 545 22.75 8.93 -12.62
N GLY A 546 21.68 8.35 -13.16
CA GLY A 546 20.50 7.92 -12.42
C GLY A 546 19.80 6.77 -13.14
N LYS A 547 18.60 6.43 -12.71
CA LYS A 547 17.86 5.27 -13.21
C LYS A 547 16.48 5.65 -13.75
N LEU A 548 16.13 5.09 -14.90
CA LEU A 548 14.77 5.04 -15.41
C LEU A 548 14.29 3.59 -15.34
N THR A 549 13.33 3.33 -14.47
CA THR A 549 12.69 2.01 -14.34
C THR A 549 11.20 2.15 -14.53
N ILE A 550 10.65 1.43 -15.51
CA ILE A 550 9.21 1.41 -15.78
C ILE A 550 8.77 -0.05 -15.84
N GLU A 551 7.83 -0.40 -14.97
CA GLU A 551 7.27 -1.74 -14.86
C GLU A 551 5.75 -1.67 -14.91
N ASN A 552 5.10 -2.52 -15.72
CA ASN A 552 3.64 -2.64 -15.77
C ASN A 552 2.94 -1.29 -16.08
N ALA A 553 3.29 -0.69 -17.22
CA ALA A 553 2.78 0.63 -17.61
C ALA A 553 2.38 0.70 -19.09
N GLU A 554 1.49 1.64 -19.39
CA GLU A 554 1.05 1.95 -20.74
C GLU A 554 1.43 3.40 -21.09
N ILE A 555 2.14 3.60 -22.20
CA ILE A 555 2.52 4.91 -22.73
C ILE A 555 1.94 5.01 -24.13
N THR A 556 0.89 5.80 -24.30
CA THR A 556 0.10 5.81 -25.54
C THR A 556 -0.13 7.21 -26.09
N ASN A 557 -0.11 7.32 -27.42
CA ASN A 557 -0.44 8.56 -28.14
C ASN A 557 0.31 9.80 -27.60
N CYS A 558 1.59 9.63 -27.29
CA CYS A 558 2.43 10.73 -26.82
C CYS A 558 3.20 11.32 -28.00
N ASN A 559 3.09 12.65 -28.17
CA ASN A 559 3.46 13.30 -29.44
C ASN A 559 4.40 14.48 -29.25
N ILE A 560 5.15 14.81 -30.30
CA ILE A 560 5.90 16.05 -30.42
C ILE A 560 5.30 16.86 -31.57
N GLU A 561 4.68 17.98 -31.21
CA GLU A 561 4.00 18.91 -32.12
C GLU A 561 4.98 19.95 -32.65
N TYR A 562 5.01 20.12 -33.98
CA TYR A 562 5.82 21.13 -34.64
C TYR A 562 5.23 22.53 -34.46
N ASN A 563 6.02 23.49 -33.96
CA ASN A 563 5.56 24.87 -33.75
C ASN A 563 6.65 25.95 -33.96
N SER A 564 7.75 25.67 -34.68
CA SER A 564 8.88 26.62 -34.69
C SER A 564 9.87 26.49 -35.85
N SER A 565 10.50 27.62 -36.19
CA SER A 565 11.67 27.72 -37.09
C SER A 565 13.03 27.61 -36.37
N GLY A 566 13.05 27.34 -35.05
CA GLY A 566 14.26 27.21 -34.22
C GLY A 566 14.96 25.85 -34.37
N ASP A 567 15.28 25.18 -33.27
CA ASP A 567 15.77 23.78 -33.32
C ASP A 567 14.69 22.87 -33.91
N LYS A 568 15.00 22.29 -35.08
CA LYS A 568 14.12 21.40 -35.85
C LYS A 568 14.44 19.92 -35.64
N ASN A 569 15.26 19.58 -34.64
CA ASN A 569 15.50 18.21 -34.26
C ASN A 569 14.50 17.79 -33.18
N ALA A 570 13.87 16.63 -33.35
CA ALA A 570 12.93 16.05 -32.40
C ALA A 570 13.23 14.57 -32.15
N HIS A 571 13.13 14.15 -30.89
CA HIS A 571 13.64 12.87 -30.43
C HIS A 571 12.69 12.20 -29.43
N GLY A 572 12.36 10.91 -29.65
CA GLY A 572 11.67 10.09 -28.64
C GLY A 572 10.27 10.58 -28.31
N ALA A 573 9.31 10.48 -29.23
CA ALA A 573 7.96 11.02 -28.97
C ALA A 573 7.26 10.33 -27.78
N GLY A 574 7.48 9.03 -27.58
CA GLY A 574 7.11 8.36 -26.34
C GLY A 574 8.09 8.66 -25.21
N ILE A 575 9.31 8.14 -25.33
CA ILE A 575 10.38 8.24 -24.33
C ILE A 575 11.65 8.80 -24.97
N HIS A 576 12.19 9.86 -24.39
CA HIS A 576 13.49 10.44 -24.75
C HIS A 576 14.47 10.34 -23.58
N VAL A 577 15.64 9.75 -23.81
CA VAL A 577 16.70 9.61 -22.79
C VAL A 577 18.05 10.05 -23.33
N TYR A 578 18.70 10.97 -22.62
CA TYR A 578 20.05 11.42 -22.89
C TYR A 578 20.94 11.30 -21.65
N GLY A 579 22.12 10.68 -21.80
CA GLY A 579 23.18 10.67 -20.80
C GLY A 579 23.41 9.31 -20.14
N LYS A 580 24.46 9.23 -19.30
CA LYS A 580 25.06 7.97 -18.79
C LYS A 580 24.27 7.30 -17.64
N GLY A 581 22.96 7.10 -17.80
CA GLY A 581 22.15 6.36 -16.82
C GLY A 581 21.89 4.90 -17.20
N GLU A 582 21.06 4.25 -16.38
CA GLU A 582 20.52 2.91 -16.64
C GLU A 582 19.03 3.02 -17.00
N VAL A 583 18.61 2.30 -18.04
CA VAL A 583 17.20 2.20 -18.46
C VAL A 583 16.75 0.75 -18.33
N SER A 584 15.61 0.53 -17.67
CA SER A 584 14.98 -0.78 -17.53
C SER A 584 13.47 -0.65 -17.77
N LEU A 585 12.97 -1.30 -18.81
CA LEU A 585 11.55 -1.38 -19.12
C LEU A 585 11.11 -2.85 -19.03
N SER A 586 10.08 -3.13 -18.23
CA SER A 586 9.52 -4.48 -18.10
C SER A 586 7.98 -4.46 -18.17
N ASN A 587 7.39 -5.33 -18.99
CA ASN A 587 5.94 -5.37 -19.18
C ASN A 587 5.32 -3.99 -19.49
N VAL A 588 5.95 -3.25 -20.40
CA VAL A 588 5.51 -1.91 -20.82
C VAL A 588 4.91 -1.98 -22.22
N THR A 589 3.73 -1.38 -22.40
CA THR A 589 3.16 -1.14 -23.74
C THR A 589 3.40 0.31 -24.14
N LEU A 590 4.18 0.53 -25.19
CA LEU A 590 4.38 1.84 -25.82
C LEU A 590 3.73 1.82 -27.20
N SER A 591 2.76 2.69 -27.43
CA SER A 591 2.07 2.69 -28.73
C SER A 591 1.60 4.05 -29.23
N GLN A 592 1.49 4.16 -30.57
CA GLN A 592 0.88 5.31 -31.25
C GLN A 592 1.58 6.65 -30.98
N CYS A 593 2.87 6.64 -30.63
CA CYS A 593 3.65 7.85 -30.44
C CYS A 593 4.22 8.36 -31.77
N GLY A 594 4.32 9.68 -31.94
CA GLY A 594 4.84 10.24 -33.19
C GLY A 594 5.06 11.76 -33.17
N PHE A 595 5.29 12.29 -34.36
CA PHE A 595 5.56 13.69 -34.64
C PHE A 595 4.38 14.27 -35.44
N THR A 596 3.86 15.42 -35.02
CA THR A 596 2.59 15.96 -35.56
C THR A 596 2.69 17.42 -35.99
N ASP A 597 1.66 17.85 -36.74
CA ASP A 597 1.42 19.24 -37.13
C ASP A 597 2.52 19.89 -37.99
N GLU A 598 3.21 19.07 -38.79
CA GLU A 598 4.17 19.55 -39.79
C GLU A 598 3.45 20.18 -41.01
N PRO A 599 3.72 21.44 -41.37
CA PRO A 599 3.10 22.07 -42.53
C PRO A 599 3.69 21.53 -43.86
N PRO A 600 2.94 21.55 -44.97
CA PRO A 600 3.49 21.15 -46.28
C PRO A 600 4.75 21.96 -46.64
N GLY A 601 5.86 21.27 -46.93
CA GLY A 601 7.12 21.91 -47.32
C GLY A 601 7.93 22.51 -46.16
N GLY A 602 7.53 22.27 -44.91
CA GLY A 602 8.27 22.60 -43.70
C GLY A 602 8.13 21.47 -42.67
N GLY A 603 8.81 21.56 -41.53
CA GLY A 603 8.78 20.53 -40.50
C GLY A 603 10.11 20.35 -39.78
N PHE A 604 10.24 19.20 -39.13
CA PHE A 604 11.46 18.77 -38.47
C PHE A 604 12.53 18.37 -39.50
N ASP A 605 13.79 18.73 -39.21
CA ASP A 605 14.95 18.30 -40.00
C ASP A 605 15.39 16.89 -39.57
N GLN A 606 15.14 16.51 -38.31
CA GLN A 606 15.41 15.19 -37.76
C GLN A 606 14.28 14.74 -36.85
N LYS A 607 13.78 13.53 -37.08
CA LYS A 607 12.77 12.85 -36.27
C LYS A 607 13.31 11.47 -35.90
N HIS A 608 13.83 11.32 -34.69
CA HIS A 608 14.45 10.06 -34.25
C HIS A 608 13.63 9.42 -33.14
N GLY A 609 13.41 8.10 -33.20
CA GLY A 609 12.73 7.38 -32.13
C GLY A 609 11.25 7.75 -32.03
N GLY A 610 10.40 7.19 -32.91
CA GLY A 610 8.95 7.41 -32.80
C GLY A 610 8.43 6.95 -31.42
N GLY A 611 8.88 5.77 -30.99
CA GLY A 611 8.62 5.28 -29.64
C GLY A 611 9.67 5.77 -28.63
N ILE A 612 10.90 5.27 -28.77
CA ILE A 612 11.99 5.45 -27.80
C ILE A 612 13.22 6.03 -28.48
N TYR A 613 13.86 7.01 -27.84
CA TYR A 613 15.17 7.53 -28.20
C TYR A 613 16.14 7.38 -27.03
N LEU A 614 17.28 6.73 -27.28
CA LEU A 614 18.36 6.54 -26.32
C LEU A 614 19.65 7.12 -26.87
N ARG A 615 20.31 7.99 -26.11
CA ARG A 615 21.63 8.52 -26.46
C ARG A 615 22.59 8.53 -25.29
N LYS A 616 23.76 7.91 -25.47
CA LYS A 616 24.84 7.80 -24.48
C LYS A 616 24.42 7.09 -23.17
N VAL A 617 23.40 6.24 -23.25
CA VAL A 617 22.92 5.45 -22.12
C VAL A 617 23.90 4.32 -21.85
N SER A 618 24.26 4.10 -20.58
CA SER A 618 25.26 3.10 -20.21
C SER A 618 24.77 1.70 -20.60
N THR A 619 23.54 1.39 -20.17
CA THR A 619 22.82 0.15 -20.49
C THR A 619 21.31 0.40 -20.54
N ALA A 620 20.66 -0.20 -21.52
CA ALA A 620 19.22 -0.27 -21.63
C ALA A 620 18.76 -1.73 -21.73
N THR A 621 17.83 -2.13 -20.87
CA THR A 621 17.17 -3.43 -20.90
C THR A 621 15.68 -3.23 -21.18
N ILE A 622 15.17 -3.92 -22.20
CA ILE A 622 13.76 -3.91 -22.59
C ILE A 622 13.28 -5.36 -22.59
N GLU A 623 12.40 -5.70 -21.65
CA GLU A 623 11.95 -7.06 -21.39
C GLU A 623 10.42 -7.13 -21.35
N ASP A 624 9.85 -8.17 -21.98
CA ASP A 624 8.39 -8.41 -21.97
C ASP A 624 7.56 -7.19 -22.42
N CYS A 625 8.13 -6.32 -23.25
CA CYS A 625 7.48 -5.09 -23.70
C CYS A 625 6.72 -5.29 -25.02
N THR A 626 5.80 -4.36 -25.31
CA THR A 626 5.23 -4.17 -26.65
C THR A 626 5.48 -2.73 -27.09
N ILE A 627 6.19 -2.54 -28.21
CA ILE A 627 6.48 -1.23 -28.82
C ILE A 627 5.88 -1.24 -30.21
N GLU A 628 4.76 -0.54 -30.40
CA GLU A 628 4.01 -0.67 -31.65
C GLU A 628 3.39 0.60 -32.20
N ASN A 629 3.17 0.59 -33.52
CA ASN A 629 2.45 1.65 -34.23
C ASN A 629 3.01 3.05 -33.98
N SER A 630 4.30 3.18 -33.67
CA SER A 630 4.98 4.47 -33.61
C SER A 630 5.39 4.86 -35.02
N THR A 631 5.05 6.08 -35.43
CA THR A 631 5.10 6.48 -36.86
C THR A 631 5.79 7.82 -37.04
N THR A 632 5.96 8.26 -38.29
CA THR A 632 6.42 9.61 -38.71
C THR A 632 7.86 9.99 -38.36
N ALA A 633 8.63 9.09 -37.75
CA ALA A 633 10.07 9.27 -37.55
C ALA A 633 10.85 9.12 -38.88
N ASN A 634 11.98 9.82 -39.02
CA ASN A 634 12.94 9.55 -40.09
C ASN A 634 13.70 8.24 -39.80
N GLU A 635 14.15 8.08 -38.56
CA GLU A 635 14.97 6.94 -38.15
C GLU A 635 14.50 6.33 -36.81
N GLY A 636 14.47 5.00 -36.74
CA GLY A 636 14.12 4.26 -35.51
C GLY A 636 12.65 4.41 -35.13
N GLY A 637 11.75 3.77 -35.86
CA GLY A 637 10.29 3.95 -35.68
C GLY A 637 9.86 3.51 -34.28
N GLY A 638 10.23 2.29 -33.90
CA GLY A 638 10.09 1.81 -32.53
C GLY A 638 11.16 2.42 -31.62
N ILE A 639 12.42 2.16 -31.92
CA ILE A 639 13.57 2.55 -31.08
C ILE A 639 14.69 3.16 -31.93
N TYR A 640 15.24 4.27 -31.47
CA TYR A 640 16.52 4.82 -31.93
C TYR A 640 17.54 4.76 -30.79
N ALA A 641 18.71 4.16 -31.02
CA ALA A 641 19.78 4.03 -30.03
C ALA A 641 21.13 4.51 -30.59
N GLU A 642 21.69 5.55 -29.98
CA GLU A 642 23.02 6.09 -30.31
C GLU A 642 23.95 5.95 -29.10
N ASP A 643 25.13 5.37 -29.31
CA ASP A 643 26.14 5.18 -28.27
C ASP A 643 25.59 4.53 -26.98
N SER A 644 24.65 3.59 -27.14
CA SER A 644 23.89 3.01 -26.03
C SER A 644 23.84 1.49 -26.15
N ASN A 645 24.31 0.77 -25.12
CA ASN A 645 24.20 -0.69 -25.09
C ASN A 645 22.76 -1.12 -24.83
N LEU A 646 22.27 -2.09 -25.61
CA LEU A 646 20.87 -2.49 -25.60
C LEU A 646 20.71 -4.01 -25.48
N THR A 647 19.87 -4.45 -24.55
CA THR A 647 19.38 -5.84 -24.45
C THR A 647 17.87 -5.84 -24.64
N ILE A 648 17.39 -6.64 -25.61
CA ILE A 648 15.96 -6.81 -25.90
C ILE A 648 15.59 -8.28 -25.74
N GLU A 649 14.67 -8.55 -24.83
CA GLU A 649 14.24 -9.90 -24.46
C GLU A 649 12.72 -10.00 -24.43
N ASN A 650 12.17 -11.09 -24.97
CA ASN A 650 10.75 -11.40 -24.96
C ASN A 650 9.82 -10.25 -25.38
N THR A 651 10.31 -9.33 -26.21
CA THR A 651 9.65 -8.05 -26.52
C THR A 651 9.09 -8.07 -27.93
N LYS A 652 7.92 -7.49 -28.14
CA LYS A 652 7.30 -7.32 -29.45
C LYS A 652 7.51 -5.90 -29.96
N ILE A 653 8.18 -5.75 -31.10
CA ILE A 653 8.36 -4.48 -31.81
C ILE A 653 7.58 -4.60 -33.12
N LYS A 654 6.43 -3.92 -33.22
CA LYS A 654 5.47 -4.20 -34.30
C LYS A 654 4.90 -2.96 -35.00
N GLY A 655 4.75 -3.04 -36.32
CA GLY A 655 3.95 -2.06 -37.07
C GLY A 655 4.52 -0.65 -37.04
N ASN A 656 5.78 -0.49 -36.65
CA ASN A 656 6.43 0.81 -36.59
C ASN A 656 6.86 1.24 -38.00
N ARG A 657 6.67 2.53 -38.31
CA ARG A 657 6.87 3.07 -39.66
C ARG A 657 7.76 4.29 -39.67
N VAL A 658 8.76 4.28 -40.54
CA VAL A 658 9.74 5.38 -40.69
C VAL A 658 9.83 5.88 -42.13
N GLU A 659 10.39 7.08 -42.31
CA GLU A 659 10.62 7.66 -43.62
C GLU A 659 11.94 7.18 -44.26
N GLU A 660 12.98 6.90 -43.45
CA GLU A 660 14.32 6.59 -43.95
C GLU A 660 14.87 5.23 -43.49
N LYS A 661 15.11 5.03 -42.18
CA LYS A 661 15.92 3.88 -41.71
C LYS A 661 15.45 3.27 -40.41
N GLY A 662 15.58 1.94 -40.28
CA GLY A 662 15.33 1.24 -39.02
C GLY A 662 13.88 1.32 -38.58
N GLY A 663 12.96 0.68 -39.32
CA GLY A 663 11.53 0.72 -39.01
C GLY A 663 11.23 0.27 -37.58
N GLY A 664 11.80 -0.86 -37.15
CA GLY A 664 11.72 -1.33 -35.77
C GLY A 664 12.76 -0.68 -34.87
N LEU A 665 14.04 -0.79 -35.25
CA LEU A 665 15.18 -0.34 -34.46
C LEU A 665 16.29 0.25 -35.34
N TYR A 666 16.84 1.39 -34.91
CA TYR A 666 18.04 2.00 -35.46
C TYR A 666 19.15 2.03 -34.41
N VAL A 667 20.36 1.57 -34.76
CA VAL A 667 21.51 1.54 -33.86
C VAL A 667 22.74 2.22 -34.48
N LEU A 668 23.31 3.18 -33.74
CA LEU A 668 24.46 3.95 -34.16
C LEU A 668 25.58 3.94 -33.11
N ALA A 669 26.79 3.58 -33.54
CA ALA A 669 28.03 3.80 -32.80
C ALA A 669 28.74 5.04 -33.38
N ALA A 670 28.44 6.22 -32.83
CA ALA A 670 29.01 7.49 -33.28
C ALA A 670 30.32 7.80 -32.54
N TYR A 671 30.32 7.59 -31.22
CA TYR A 671 31.43 7.95 -30.34
C TYR A 671 31.82 6.83 -29.36
N ALA A 672 30.98 5.83 -29.16
CA ALA A 672 31.25 4.66 -28.33
C ALA A 672 30.94 3.35 -29.07
N ASP A 673 31.64 2.27 -28.70
CA ASP A 673 31.28 0.94 -29.19
C ASP A 673 29.94 0.53 -28.58
N VAL A 674 29.07 -0.06 -29.40
CA VAL A 674 27.70 -0.42 -29.02
C VAL A 674 27.50 -1.91 -29.12
N ASN A 675 26.98 -2.51 -28.04
CA ASN A 675 26.54 -3.89 -28.02
C ASN A 675 25.02 -3.97 -28.05
N LEU A 676 24.49 -4.75 -29.00
CA LEU A 676 23.08 -5.11 -29.10
C LEU A 676 22.93 -6.61 -28.83
N THR A 677 22.08 -6.98 -27.88
CA THR A 677 21.71 -8.38 -27.61
C THR A 677 20.21 -8.57 -27.83
N ILE A 678 19.86 -9.54 -28.67
CA ILE A 678 18.47 -9.96 -28.93
C ILE A 678 18.32 -11.43 -28.53
N LYS A 679 17.37 -11.71 -27.64
CA LYS A 679 17.19 -13.07 -27.10
C LYS A 679 15.73 -13.39 -26.75
N GLY A 680 15.49 -14.64 -26.34
CA GLY A 680 14.18 -15.12 -25.94
C GLY A 680 13.21 -15.17 -27.12
N THR A 681 11.96 -14.77 -26.89
CA THR A 681 10.89 -14.72 -27.90
C THR A 681 10.70 -13.35 -28.52
N THR A 682 11.74 -12.49 -28.50
CA THR A 682 11.69 -11.14 -29.09
C THR A 682 11.27 -11.19 -30.55
N LYS A 683 10.31 -10.34 -30.94
CA LYS A 683 9.68 -10.38 -32.27
C LYS A 683 9.63 -8.98 -32.91
N PHE A 684 10.27 -8.84 -34.06
CA PHE A 684 10.12 -7.70 -34.95
C PHE A 684 9.12 -8.06 -36.05
N ASP A 685 7.93 -7.46 -36.02
CA ASP A 685 6.80 -7.83 -36.89
C ASP A 685 6.27 -6.63 -37.68
N ASP A 686 6.23 -6.71 -39.01
CA ASP A 686 5.62 -5.68 -39.86
C ASP A 686 6.17 -4.24 -39.63
N ASN A 687 7.46 -4.13 -39.30
CA ASN A 687 8.12 -2.82 -39.23
C ASN A 687 8.63 -2.44 -40.61
N ASN A 688 8.34 -1.20 -41.03
CA ASN A 688 8.48 -0.82 -42.42
C ASN A 688 9.10 0.57 -42.59
N VAL A 689 9.94 0.71 -43.60
CA VAL A 689 10.34 2.01 -44.16
C VAL A 689 9.34 2.41 -45.24
N ASN A 690 8.95 3.67 -45.31
CA ASN A 690 8.11 4.20 -46.39
C ASN A 690 8.81 3.96 -47.73
N LEU A 691 8.11 3.39 -48.73
CA LEU A 691 8.68 2.95 -50.02
C LEU A 691 8.37 3.89 -51.22
N THR A 692 7.94 5.13 -50.96
CA THR A 692 7.75 6.23 -51.96
C THR A 692 8.99 6.91 -52.65
N TYR A 693 9.92 7.62 -51.99
CA TYR A 693 11.24 8.13 -52.49
C TYR A 693 12.46 8.03 -51.51
N GLY A 694 13.70 7.74 -51.98
CA GLY A 694 14.96 7.87 -51.20
C GLY A 694 15.71 6.58 -50.75
N ASP A 695 16.81 6.75 -49.98
CA ASP A 695 17.65 5.71 -49.36
C ASP A 695 16.92 5.04 -48.19
N ARG A 696 16.59 3.74 -48.29
CA ARG A 696 15.58 3.09 -47.44
C ARG A 696 16.01 1.73 -46.95
N TRP A 697 16.43 1.69 -45.70
CA TRP A 697 17.26 0.61 -45.22
C TRP A 697 16.79 0.10 -43.86
N GLY A 698 16.76 -1.22 -43.70
CA GLY A 698 16.50 -1.84 -42.39
C GLY A 698 15.05 -1.72 -41.95
N GLY A 699 14.15 -2.53 -42.50
CA GLY A 699 12.74 -2.53 -42.07
C GLY A 699 12.60 -2.95 -40.60
N GLY A 700 13.23 -4.06 -40.23
CA GLY A 700 13.36 -4.50 -38.84
C GLY A 700 14.45 -3.71 -38.11
N ILE A 701 15.71 -3.89 -38.52
CA ILE A 701 16.88 -3.24 -37.92
C ILE A 701 17.75 -2.56 -38.97
N TYR A 702 18.22 -1.35 -38.65
CA TYR A 702 19.38 -0.72 -39.28
C TYR A 702 20.49 -0.53 -38.23
N MET A 703 21.73 -0.87 -38.57
CA MET A 703 22.88 -0.69 -37.67
C MET A 703 24.12 -0.17 -38.38
N LYS A 704 24.80 0.80 -37.75
CA LYS A 704 25.97 1.48 -38.33
C LYS A 704 27.01 1.84 -37.28
N GLY A 705 28.28 1.59 -37.61
CA GLY A 705 29.43 2.16 -36.91
C GLY A 705 30.17 3.19 -37.75
N ASN A 706 31.36 3.55 -37.30
CA ASN A 706 32.36 4.28 -38.06
C ASN A 706 33.74 3.62 -37.91
N SER A 707 34.74 4.13 -38.62
CA SER A 707 36.08 3.51 -38.65
C SER A 707 36.77 3.40 -37.28
N ALA A 708 36.31 4.13 -36.26
CA ALA A 708 36.84 4.09 -34.91
C ALA A 708 35.90 3.43 -33.89
N LYS A 709 34.63 3.19 -34.24
CA LYS A 709 33.58 2.72 -33.32
C LYS A 709 32.64 1.75 -34.02
N SER A 710 32.41 0.60 -33.40
CA SER A 710 31.66 -0.49 -34.03
C SER A 710 30.35 -0.79 -33.31
N VAL A 711 29.38 -1.32 -34.07
CA VAL A 711 28.19 -1.95 -33.51
C VAL A 711 28.37 -3.46 -33.59
N THR A 712 28.27 -4.14 -32.45
CA THR A 712 28.23 -5.61 -32.38
C THR A 712 26.85 -6.07 -31.91
N ALA A 713 26.13 -6.78 -32.78
CA ALA A 713 24.84 -7.36 -32.49
C ALA A 713 24.91 -8.88 -32.40
N VAL A 714 24.30 -9.47 -31.37
CA VAL A 714 24.18 -10.92 -31.19
C VAL A 714 22.71 -11.28 -30.98
N MET A 715 22.21 -12.19 -31.81
CA MET A 715 20.87 -12.76 -31.70
C MET A 715 20.97 -14.25 -31.35
N THR A 716 20.40 -14.66 -30.22
CA THR A 716 20.36 -16.08 -29.79
C THR A 716 18.98 -16.72 -29.94
N GLY A 717 17.93 -15.90 -30.09
CA GLY A 717 16.54 -16.31 -30.26
C GLY A 717 15.70 -15.13 -30.77
N GLY A 718 14.44 -15.39 -31.09
CA GLY A 718 13.49 -14.39 -31.59
C GLY A 718 13.14 -14.55 -33.07
N GLU A 719 12.30 -13.64 -33.57
CA GLU A 719 11.73 -13.69 -34.92
C GLU A 719 11.71 -12.30 -35.58
N PHE A 720 12.09 -12.25 -36.86
CA PHE A 720 11.84 -11.12 -37.74
C PHE A 720 10.83 -11.57 -38.79
N VAL A 721 9.64 -10.96 -38.81
CA VAL A 721 8.55 -11.37 -39.69
C VAL A 721 7.97 -10.18 -40.45
N SER A 722 7.84 -10.31 -41.77
CA SER A 722 7.15 -9.32 -42.63
C SER A 722 7.66 -7.88 -42.53
N ASN A 723 8.92 -7.68 -42.14
CA ASN A 723 9.52 -6.36 -42.11
C ASN A 723 9.96 -5.93 -43.53
N GLY A 724 9.84 -4.64 -43.85
CA GLY A 724 9.97 -4.15 -45.22
C GLY A 724 10.87 -2.92 -45.38
N ALA A 725 11.80 -3.00 -46.33
CA ALA A 725 12.67 -1.93 -46.81
C ALA A 725 13.13 -2.25 -48.24
N ASN A 726 13.80 -1.29 -48.91
CA ASN A 726 14.45 -1.58 -50.20
C ASN A 726 15.62 -2.55 -50.00
N ASP A 727 16.49 -2.25 -49.03
CA ASP A 727 17.59 -3.14 -48.68
C ASP A 727 17.48 -3.53 -47.20
N GLY A 728 17.62 -4.83 -46.92
CA GLY A 728 17.57 -5.35 -45.56
C GLY A 728 16.19 -5.15 -44.91
N GLY A 729 15.12 -5.65 -45.53
CA GLY A 729 13.78 -5.60 -44.97
C GLY A 729 13.74 -6.17 -43.54
N GLY A 730 14.49 -7.23 -43.26
CA GLY A 730 14.73 -7.70 -41.91
C GLY A 730 15.86 -6.91 -41.24
N ILE A 731 17.08 -7.02 -41.79
CA ILE A 731 18.29 -6.48 -41.18
C ILE A 731 19.14 -5.78 -42.25
N TYR A 732 19.51 -4.53 -41.99
CA TYR A 732 20.53 -3.81 -42.76
C TYR A 732 21.76 -3.55 -41.89
N ILE A 733 22.90 -4.07 -42.35
CA ILE A 733 24.19 -3.97 -41.67
C ILE A 733 25.07 -3.01 -42.46
N ASP A 734 25.22 -1.78 -41.97
CA ASP A 734 26.08 -0.78 -42.61
C ASP A 734 27.55 -0.95 -42.18
N SER A 735 28.39 -0.03 -42.65
CA SER A 735 29.82 0.01 -42.38
C SER A 735 30.13 -0.10 -40.90
N TYR A 736 31.11 -0.95 -40.57
CA TYR A 736 31.62 -1.16 -39.22
C TYR A 736 30.57 -1.68 -38.22
N ALA A 737 29.53 -2.32 -38.74
CA ALA A 737 28.53 -3.03 -37.97
C ALA A 737 28.66 -4.54 -38.21
N LYS A 738 28.48 -5.33 -37.16
CA LYS A 738 28.54 -6.80 -37.20
C LYS A 738 27.30 -7.40 -36.55
N PHE A 739 26.58 -8.25 -37.27
CA PHE A 739 25.45 -9.00 -36.73
C PHE A 739 25.75 -10.51 -36.73
N THR A 740 25.62 -11.15 -35.57
CA THR A 740 25.80 -12.59 -35.40
C THR A 740 24.49 -13.25 -35.02
N MET A 741 23.93 -14.07 -35.91
CA MET A 741 22.73 -14.86 -35.68
C MET A 741 23.10 -16.27 -35.26
N ARG A 742 22.90 -16.61 -33.98
CA ARG A 742 23.12 -17.96 -33.40
C ARG A 742 21.83 -18.78 -33.29
N GLY A 743 20.67 -18.14 -33.39
CA GLY A 743 19.37 -18.77 -33.26
C GLY A 743 18.24 -17.83 -33.69
N GLY A 744 16.99 -18.32 -33.64
CA GLY A 744 15.80 -17.59 -34.06
C GLY A 744 15.49 -17.72 -35.57
N SER A 745 14.66 -16.81 -36.09
CA SER A 745 14.22 -16.85 -37.49
C SER A 745 14.07 -15.49 -38.17
N LEU A 746 14.33 -15.45 -39.48
CA LEU A 746 13.95 -14.35 -40.39
C LEU A 746 12.98 -14.92 -41.43
N ASN A 747 11.76 -14.40 -41.47
CA ASN A 747 10.67 -14.94 -42.31
C ASN A 747 9.91 -13.83 -43.06
N HIS A 748 9.75 -13.98 -44.38
CA HIS A 748 9.01 -13.03 -45.25
C HIS A 748 9.41 -11.55 -45.13
N ASN A 749 10.70 -11.25 -44.94
CA ASN A 749 11.18 -9.87 -44.79
C ASN A 749 11.65 -9.25 -46.13
N THR A 750 10.97 -9.60 -47.22
CA THR A 750 11.21 -9.03 -48.56
C THR A 750 10.00 -8.22 -48.98
N ALA A 751 10.13 -6.90 -49.02
CA ALA A 751 9.06 -6.00 -49.45
C ALA A 751 9.14 -5.69 -50.95
N LEU A 752 7.98 -5.40 -51.56
CA LEU A 752 7.90 -4.85 -52.91
C LEU A 752 8.22 -3.35 -52.85
N THR A 753 9.24 -2.91 -53.58
CA THR A 753 9.61 -1.49 -53.62
C THR A 753 8.56 -0.69 -54.39
N GLY A 754 8.42 0.61 -54.10
CA GLY A 754 7.50 1.50 -54.84
C GLY A 754 7.82 1.63 -56.34
N SER A 755 9.02 1.21 -56.76
CA SER A 755 9.47 1.11 -58.15
C SER A 755 9.16 -0.25 -58.83
N GLY A 756 8.50 -1.18 -58.13
CA GLY A 756 8.16 -2.52 -58.63
C GLY A 756 9.28 -3.55 -58.52
N GLY A 757 10.40 -3.22 -57.86
CA GLY A 757 11.48 -4.15 -57.50
C GLY A 757 11.19 -4.92 -56.20
N LYS A 758 12.11 -5.78 -55.78
CA LYS A 758 12.01 -6.58 -54.55
C LYS A 758 13.20 -6.32 -53.66
N GLY A 759 12.95 -6.00 -52.40
CA GLY A 759 14.01 -5.84 -51.40
C GLY A 759 14.48 -7.16 -50.81
N CYS A 760 15.70 -7.16 -50.27
CA CYS A 760 16.31 -8.35 -49.67
C CYS A 760 16.06 -8.46 -48.16
N ALA A 761 16.14 -9.67 -47.60
CA ALA A 761 15.89 -9.87 -46.16
C ALA A 761 17.05 -9.36 -45.29
N VAL A 762 18.30 -9.61 -45.71
CA VAL A 762 19.52 -9.10 -45.07
C VAL A 762 20.37 -8.38 -46.10
N TYR A 763 20.77 -7.14 -45.82
CA TYR A 763 21.74 -6.43 -46.63
C TYR A 763 23.01 -6.14 -45.84
N ILE A 764 24.18 -6.37 -46.46
CA ILE A 764 25.49 -6.17 -45.85
C ILE A 764 26.26 -5.14 -46.68
N ASN A 765 26.42 -3.92 -46.18
CA ASN A 765 27.21 -2.90 -46.86
C ASN A 765 28.72 -3.14 -46.69
N ASN A 766 29.54 -2.39 -47.43
CA ASN A 766 30.99 -2.40 -47.31
C ASN A 766 31.45 -2.28 -45.84
N ASN A 767 32.39 -3.12 -45.41
CA ASN A 767 32.88 -3.22 -44.02
C ASN A 767 31.81 -3.64 -42.99
N GLY A 768 30.62 -4.04 -43.42
CA GLY A 768 29.65 -4.76 -42.59
C GLY A 768 30.01 -6.25 -42.51
N THR A 769 29.49 -6.93 -41.50
CA THR A 769 29.67 -8.38 -41.36
C THR A 769 28.40 -9.06 -40.87
N PHE A 770 27.94 -10.08 -41.58
CA PHE A 770 26.90 -10.99 -41.13
C PHE A 770 27.47 -12.39 -40.88
N ILE A 771 27.27 -12.90 -39.66
CA ILE A 771 27.63 -14.27 -39.29
C ILE A 771 26.35 -15.05 -39.02
N TRP A 772 26.05 -16.04 -39.86
CA TRP A 772 24.95 -16.96 -39.69
C TRP A 772 25.44 -18.27 -39.08
N ASP A 773 25.45 -18.30 -37.74
CA ASP A 773 25.95 -19.37 -36.87
C ASP A 773 24.81 -20.28 -36.34
N GLY A 774 23.55 -19.96 -36.64
CA GLY A 774 22.39 -20.79 -36.32
C GLY A 774 21.05 -20.10 -36.60
N GLY A 775 19.93 -20.80 -36.37
CA GLY A 775 18.58 -20.33 -36.71
C GLY A 775 18.18 -20.52 -38.17
N THR A 776 17.09 -19.88 -38.62
CA THR A 776 16.49 -20.11 -39.95
C THR A 776 16.20 -18.82 -40.71
N ILE A 777 16.38 -18.83 -42.04
CA ILE A 777 16.03 -17.73 -42.94
C ILE A 777 15.17 -18.30 -44.07
N THR A 778 13.87 -17.98 -44.10
CA THR A 778 12.87 -18.67 -44.96
C THR A 778 11.76 -17.73 -45.47
N GLY A 779 10.98 -18.15 -46.46
CA GLY A 779 9.81 -17.38 -46.92
C GLY A 779 10.15 -16.08 -47.66
N HIS A 780 11.39 -15.91 -48.11
CA HIS A 780 11.84 -14.73 -48.84
C HIS A 780 11.73 -14.96 -50.35
N THR A 781 11.69 -13.87 -51.12
CA THR A 781 11.79 -14.02 -52.59
C THR A 781 13.15 -14.65 -52.96
N LEU A 782 13.11 -15.65 -53.87
CA LEU A 782 14.29 -16.24 -54.47
C LEU A 782 15.25 -15.16 -55.01
N ASN A 783 16.54 -15.32 -54.73
CA ASN A 783 17.63 -14.38 -55.06
C ASN A 783 17.64 -13.05 -54.28
N HIS A 784 16.72 -12.84 -53.33
CA HIS A 784 16.65 -11.64 -52.50
C HIS A 784 16.68 -11.97 -51.01
N VAL A 785 17.58 -12.89 -50.63
CA VAL A 785 17.67 -13.36 -49.23
C VAL A 785 18.77 -12.60 -48.48
N ILE A 786 20.01 -12.72 -48.94
CA ILE A 786 21.18 -12.01 -48.40
C ILE A 786 21.87 -11.34 -49.59
N GLU A 787 22.05 -10.03 -49.54
CA GLU A 787 22.69 -9.24 -50.59
C GLU A 787 23.69 -8.25 -50.00
N GLY A 788 24.55 -7.69 -50.86
CA GLY A 788 25.47 -6.62 -50.50
C GLY A 788 26.92 -6.93 -50.84
N ASN A 789 27.81 -6.06 -50.36
CA ASN A 789 29.25 -6.06 -50.69
C ASN A 789 30.13 -6.22 -49.43
N GLY A 790 29.52 -6.57 -48.30
CA GLY A 790 30.22 -6.83 -47.04
C GLY A 790 30.51 -8.31 -46.82
N THR A 791 31.09 -8.63 -45.66
CA THR A 791 31.50 -10.00 -45.35
C THR A 791 30.33 -10.85 -44.88
N PHE A 792 30.12 -11.99 -45.54
CA PHE A 792 29.18 -13.02 -45.08
C PHE A 792 29.91 -14.30 -44.67
N THR A 793 29.48 -14.91 -43.57
CA THR A 793 29.97 -16.22 -43.12
C THR A 793 28.80 -17.06 -42.63
N ASN A 794 28.76 -18.33 -43.00
CA ASN A 794 27.73 -19.27 -42.55
C ASN A 794 28.35 -20.55 -41.94
N ASN A 795 27.50 -21.36 -41.28
CA ASN A 795 27.87 -22.64 -40.65
C ASN A 795 28.54 -23.69 -41.54
N SER A 796 28.63 -23.48 -42.86
CA SER A 796 29.42 -24.36 -43.73
C SER A 796 30.92 -24.00 -43.75
N GLY A 797 31.34 -22.93 -43.07
CA GLY A 797 32.72 -22.45 -43.04
C GLY A 797 33.15 -21.71 -44.31
N ASN A 798 32.25 -21.54 -45.29
CA ASN A 798 32.51 -20.76 -46.48
C ASN A 798 32.32 -19.27 -46.19
N THR A 799 33.40 -18.50 -46.27
CA THR A 799 33.37 -17.04 -46.42
C THR A 799 33.24 -16.74 -47.92
N GLU A 800 32.04 -16.36 -48.38
CA GLU A 800 31.88 -15.74 -49.69
C GLU A 800 32.01 -14.22 -49.49
N SER A 801 33.01 -13.63 -50.14
CA SER A 801 33.37 -12.21 -50.07
C SER A 801 32.69 -11.38 -51.15
#